data_AF-A0A4Y2LWL0-F1
#
_entry.id   AF-A0A4Y2LWL0-F1
#
_cell.length_a   1.000
_cell.length_b   1.000
_cell.length_c   1.000
_cell.angle_alpha   90.00
_cell.angle_beta   90.00
_cell.angle_gamma   90.00
#
_symmetry.space_group_name_H-M   'P 1'
#
loop_
_entity.id
_entity.type
_entity.pdbx_description
1 polymer ?
#
loop_
_entity_poly.entity_id
_entity_poly.type
_entity_poly.pdbx_seq_one_letter_code
_entity_poly.pdbx_strand_id
1 'polypeptide(L)'
;TAVDIPFIQWITGDYANTTVTDVEKRSAESINDENDQIVEFAQKGCPELFSEDKPNIFYYGCFCDARNTSVDIATTYLTNKVLSHAERIKIIFAVNYSSLEKGVDREIFIKFLKHVSDFVKDIEKYRNSLAMIAIGVAEQNLKKDGDSLLVGDIQLIRDVANFLLEMRRYIADKQKDPVISVKDDTFYENALKLIDIILEKDGERYKKIGIFRKLDEWDSTSNIAALQEEKNNMKRILCEELTFTEKLDRDFRCRISEKSEPYIDNLVEEINNAVWISAKIISGTVQEHYQNHVQNLRRKLEYFASGQTIVDANPVEAVSFKFKNEYYTISSLVDEFQKSMTVKGLVNKIKDVVFTLDIKVPDIEIQNIERFVKYIDILQGVSKKEIGTKAWGNLFKDFAEYISESKKILQNDIDTAAEKVKHRIQLILANIVKNIRENYNEKLKSKFSVKTMEIQKLRDVFSKEYDSIFKMTGDIKLLKTIDSLVEKLRNNENIPGIASSKRYITNIANEGRYFMFLYFLSDKILDNGLSTWSEEFKEVTDFLHESETWYKFLSDLYTKFSEYGTQIERKNYVDFLERSRDSDIFQETNVTPINFEIFLRKIRNLNVAEYESIKNIPLTESRLNELNQLINFTLKHNITVQCSDTHMFVKGDFISLQE
;
A
#
# COMPACT_ATOMS: atom_id res chain seq x y z
N THR A 1 -25.25 -11.32 -53.10
CA THR A 1 -26.51 -11.97 -52.66
C THR A 1 -27.07 -11.18 -51.51
N ALA A 2 -28.02 -10.29 -51.79
CA ALA A 2 -28.72 -9.53 -50.76
C ALA A 2 -29.59 -10.49 -49.95
N VAL A 3 -29.30 -10.60 -48.65
CA VAL A 3 -30.00 -11.47 -47.70
C VAL A 3 -31.31 -10.78 -47.31
N ASP A 4 -32.43 -11.52 -47.34
CA ASP A 4 -33.77 -11.06 -46.99
C ASP A 4 -33.86 -10.61 -45.52
N ILE A 5 -33.57 -9.34 -45.27
CA ILE A 5 -33.93 -8.65 -44.02
C ILE A 5 -35.36 -8.12 -44.20
N PRO A 6 -36.35 -8.55 -43.41
CA PRO A 6 -37.75 -8.17 -43.63
C PRO A 6 -38.05 -6.71 -43.30
N PHE A 7 -37.29 -6.08 -42.39
CA PHE A 7 -37.44 -4.66 -42.02
C PHE A 7 -36.17 -4.09 -41.35
N ILE A 8 -35.99 -2.76 -41.46
CA ILE A 8 -34.93 -1.95 -40.84
C ILE A 8 -35.59 -0.74 -40.17
N GLN A 9 -35.19 -0.37 -38.96
CA GLN A 9 -35.67 0.85 -38.33
C GLN A 9 -34.60 1.94 -38.39
N TRP A 10 -35.02 3.19 -38.59
CA TRP A 10 -34.13 4.34 -38.63
C TRP A 10 -34.57 5.33 -37.57
N ILE A 11 -33.62 5.83 -36.80
CA ILE A 11 -33.85 6.86 -35.79
C ILE A 11 -32.98 8.05 -36.16
N THR A 12 -33.58 9.23 -36.25
CA THR A 12 -32.82 10.48 -36.36
C THR A 12 -33.03 11.31 -35.11
N GLY A 13 -31.95 11.88 -34.60
CA GLY A 13 -31.93 12.70 -33.39
C GLY A 13 -31.49 14.14 -33.66
N ASP A 14 -32.07 15.09 -32.90
CA ASP A 14 -31.60 16.48 -32.79
C ASP A 14 -30.74 16.63 -31.53
N TYR A 15 -29.51 17.13 -31.70
CA TYR A 15 -28.42 17.10 -30.72
C TYR A 15 -27.94 18.50 -30.31
N ALA A 16 -28.86 19.45 -30.19
CA ALA A 16 -28.57 20.88 -29.96
C ALA A 16 -27.56 21.22 -28.84
N ASN A 17 -27.34 20.33 -27.87
CA ASN A 17 -26.39 20.51 -26.75
C ASN A 17 -25.16 19.57 -26.77
N THR A 18 -24.89 18.87 -27.88
CA THR A 18 -23.80 17.88 -27.94
C THR A 18 -22.64 18.43 -28.76
N THR A 19 -21.45 18.53 -28.17
CA THR A 19 -20.23 18.88 -28.90
C THR A 19 -19.81 17.70 -29.77
N VAL A 20 -20.23 17.70 -31.03
CA VAL A 20 -19.71 16.76 -32.03
C VAL A 20 -18.43 17.35 -32.59
N THR A 21 -17.29 16.74 -32.29
CA THR A 21 -16.02 17.07 -32.95
C THR A 21 -16.06 16.57 -34.39
N ASP A 22 -15.82 17.46 -35.35
CA ASP A 22 -15.63 17.13 -36.76
C ASP A 22 -14.63 15.98 -36.92
N VAL A 23 -15.10 14.84 -37.44
CA VAL A 23 -14.24 13.72 -37.82
C VAL A 23 -13.78 13.97 -39.26
N GLU A 24 -12.52 14.36 -39.43
CA GLU A 24 -11.88 14.45 -40.75
C GLU A 24 -11.96 13.10 -41.46
N LYS A 25 -12.47 13.13 -42.71
CA LYS A 25 -12.51 12.03 -43.67
C LYS A 25 -11.26 11.16 -43.63
N ARG A 26 -11.33 10.01 -42.96
CA ARG A 26 -10.46 8.87 -43.23
C ARG A 26 -11.28 7.60 -43.37
N SER A 27 -10.93 6.88 -44.43
CA SER A 27 -11.52 5.65 -44.92
C SER A 27 -11.67 4.54 -43.88
N ALA A 28 -12.69 3.73 -44.11
CA ALA A 28 -12.94 2.36 -43.65
C ALA A 28 -11.84 1.69 -42.79
N GLU A 29 -12.30 1.10 -41.69
CA GLU A 29 -11.59 0.22 -40.75
C GLU A 29 -10.64 0.89 -39.76
N SER A 30 -11.20 1.43 -38.67
CA SER A 30 -10.55 1.38 -37.34
C SER A 30 -11.52 1.75 -36.22
N ILE A 31 -11.54 0.92 -35.16
CA ILE A 31 -12.06 1.27 -33.83
C ILE A 31 -10.90 1.95 -33.09
N ASN A 32 -11.04 3.22 -32.73
CA ASN A 32 -10.15 3.84 -31.74
C ASN A 32 -10.99 4.63 -30.72
N ASP A 33 -10.81 4.24 -29.46
CA ASP A 33 -11.68 4.47 -28.32
C ASP A 33 -10.94 5.27 -27.23
N GLU A 34 -10.67 6.54 -27.53
CA GLU A 34 -10.14 7.50 -26.55
C GLU A 34 -10.98 8.78 -26.38
N ASN A 35 -11.98 9.04 -27.24
CA ASN A 35 -12.80 10.26 -27.13
C ASN A 35 -14.25 10.00 -27.56
N ASP A 36 -15.08 9.29 -26.78
CA ASP A 36 -16.56 9.24 -26.88
C ASP A 36 -17.16 9.53 -28.29
N GLN A 37 -16.63 8.90 -29.33
CA GLN A 37 -16.90 9.28 -30.72
C GLN A 37 -17.96 8.35 -31.28
N ILE A 38 -19.00 8.97 -31.85
CA ILE A 38 -20.15 8.31 -32.44
C ILE A 38 -19.69 7.54 -33.68
N VAL A 39 -19.85 6.22 -33.67
CA VAL A 39 -19.48 5.33 -34.78
C VAL A 39 -20.54 5.39 -35.88
N GLU A 40 -20.11 5.80 -37.07
CA GLU A 40 -20.93 5.78 -38.28
C GLU A 40 -20.91 4.38 -38.91
N PHE A 41 -21.99 3.61 -38.78
CA PHE A 41 -22.15 2.33 -39.48
C PHE A 41 -22.81 2.55 -40.83
N ALA A 42 -21.99 2.77 -41.85
CA ALA A 42 -22.41 2.69 -43.24
C ALA A 42 -22.31 1.24 -43.73
N GLN A 43 -23.42 0.48 -43.67
CA GLN A 43 -23.54 -0.69 -44.56
C GLN A 43 -24.03 -0.18 -45.92
N LYS A 44 -23.29 -0.53 -46.99
CA LYS A 44 -23.58 -0.18 -48.38
C LYS A 44 -25.07 -0.38 -48.71
N GLY A 45 -25.74 0.71 -49.07
CA GLY A 45 -27.05 0.64 -49.70
C GLY A 45 -27.98 1.82 -49.41
N CYS A 46 -27.86 2.49 -48.27
CA CYS A 46 -28.87 3.49 -47.90
C CYS A 46 -28.37 4.72 -47.10
N PRO A 47 -27.39 4.66 -46.17
CA PRO A 47 -26.95 5.84 -45.39
C PRO A 47 -26.35 6.97 -46.24
N GLU A 48 -25.65 6.65 -47.34
CA GLU A 48 -25.08 7.64 -48.29
C GLU A 48 -26.15 8.51 -48.98
N LEU A 49 -27.44 8.17 -48.87
CA LEU A 49 -28.54 8.99 -49.39
C LEU A 49 -28.98 10.10 -48.41
N PHE A 50 -28.51 10.10 -47.15
CA PHE A 50 -29.09 10.88 -46.04
C PHE A 50 -28.17 11.95 -45.42
N SER A 51 -27.04 12.34 -46.03
CA SER A 51 -26.26 13.46 -45.52
C SER A 51 -27.00 14.79 -45.81
N GLU A 52 -27.73 15.33 -44.83
CA GLU A 52 -28.13 16.74 -44.84
C GLU A 52 -26.98 17.59 -44.27
N ASP A 53 -26.64 18.70 -44.93
CA ASP A 53 -25.69 19.71 -44.42
C ASP A 53 -26.28 20.56 -43.27
N LYS A 54 -27.18 20.00 -42.46
CA LYS A 54 -27.74 20.69 -41.28
C LYS A 54 -26.96 20.28 -40.03
N PRO A 55 -26.38 21.24 -39.30
CA PRO A 55 -25.72 20.91 -38.04
C PRO A 55 -26.73 20.29 -37.07
N ASN A 56 -26.29 19.27 -36.33
CA ASN A 56 -26.99 18.59 -35.23
C ASN A 56 -28.09 17.56 -35.57
N ILE A 57 -28.24 17.14 -36.84
CA ILE A 57 -29.13 16.03 -37.21
C ILE A 57 -28.30 14.81 -37.62
N PHE A 58 -28.47 13.68 -36.93
CA PHE A 58 -27.77 12.43 -37.25
C PHE A 58 -28.78 11.33 -37.57
N TYR A 59 -28.42 10.44 -38.49
CA TYR A 59 -29.25 9.31 -38.94
C TYR A 59 -28.59 8.00 -38.50
N TYR A 60 -29.34 7.17 -37.77
CA TYR A 60 -28.88 5.87 -37.28
C TYR A 60 -29.74 4.75 -37.82
N GLY A 61 -29.10 3.76 -38.44
CA GLY A 61 -29.72 2.47 -38.74
C GLY A 61 -29.79 1.62 -37.48
N CYS A 62 -31.00 1.33 -37.01
CA CYS A 62 -31.28 0.37 -35.96
C CYS A 62 -31.73 -0.95 -36.61
N PHE A 63 -30.87 -1.96 -36.54
CA PHE A 63 -31.14 -3.28 -37.11
C PHE A 63 -31.86 -4.17 -36.10
N CYS A 64 -32.98 -4.77 -36.49
CA CYS A 64 -33.66 -5.80 -35.70
C CYS A 64 -33.10 -7.20 -36.02
N ASP A 65 -31.84 -7.24 -36.46
CA ASP A 65 -31.24 -8.40 -37.09
C ASP A 65 -30.54 -9.28 -36.06
N ALA A 66 -31.31 -10.20 -35.45
CA ALA A 66 -30.80 -11.20 -34.52
C ALA A 66 -30.16 -12.41 -35.24
N ARG A 67 -29.53 -12.23 -36.40
CA ARG A 67 -28.82 -13.31 -37.14
C ARG A 67 -27.79 -14.03 -36.27
N ASN A 68 -27.14 -13.32 -35.36
CA ASN A 68 -26.33 -13.90 -34.30
C ASN A 68 -26.39 -13.04 -33.02
N THR A 69 -26.04 -13.65 -31.89
CA THR A 69 -26.06 -13.02 -30.57
C THR A 69 -25.22 -11.75 -30.51
N SER A 70 -24.05 -11.73 -31.16
CA SER A 70 -23.14 -10.58 -31.11
C SER A 70 -23.73 -9.34 -31.81
N VAL A 71 -24.40 -9.52 -32.95
CA VAL A 71 -25.08 -8.44 -33.68
C VAL A 71 -26.28 -7.93 -32.87
N ASP A 72 -27.01 -8.82 -32.19
CA ASP A 72 -28.13 -8.45 -31.31
C ASP A 72 -27.65 -7.62 -30.10
N ILE A 73 -26.57 -8.04 -29.43
CA ILE A 73 -25.93 -7.28 -28.34
C ILE A 73 -25.46 -5.91 -28.84
N ALA A 74 -24.68 -5.88 -29.93
CA ALA A 74 -24.10 -4.65 -30.47
C ALA A 74 -25.19 -3.67 -30.91
N THR A 75 -26.21 -4.14 -31.62
CA THR A 75 -27.29 -3.28 -32.09
C THR A 75 -28.12 -2.76 -30.94
N THR A 76 -28.44 -3.61 -29.96
CA THR A 76 -29.16 -3.18 -28.75
C THR A 76 -28.37 -2.11 -27.96
N TYR A 77 -27.06 -2.30 -27.82
CA TYR A 77 -26.18 -1.34 -27.14
C TYR A 77 -26.15 0.01 -27.87
N LEU A 78 -25.90 -0.02 -29.18
CA LEU A 78 -25.81 1.18 -30.00
C LEU A 78 -27.13 1.94 -30.04
N THR A 79 -28.26 1.25 -30.21
CA THR A 79 -29.57 1.89 -30.19
C THR A 79 -29.86 2.52 -28.83
N ASN A 80 -29.53 1.84 -27.72
CA ASN A 80 -29.65 2.43 -26.37
C ASN A 80 -28.78 3.68 -26.22
N LYS A 81 -27.54 3.67 -26.73
CA LYS A 81 -26.63 4.82 -26.67
C LYS A 81 -27.12 5.99 -27.52
N VAL A 82 -27.61 5.75 -28.72
CA VAL A 82 -28.21 6.80 -29.57
C VAL A 82 -29.41 7.40 -28.84
N LEU A 83 -30.29 6.56 -28.33
CA LEU A 83 -31.47 7.00 -27.58
C LEU A 83 -31.13 7.69 -26.27
N SER A 84 -30.01 7.41 -25.61
CA SER A 84 -29.64 8.12 -24.38
C SER A 84 -29.15 9.55 -24.65
N HIS A 85 -28.62 9.82 -25.84
CA HIS A 85 -28.07 11.13 -26.19
C HIS A 85 -29.05 12.02 -26.98
N ALA A 86 -30.01 11.43 -27.71
CA ALA A 86 -30.96 12.20 -28.50
C ALA A 86 -32.02 12.90 -27.63
N GLU A 87 -32.13 14.22 -27.68
CA GLU A 87 -33.18 14.98 -26.96
C GLU A 87 -34.54 14.86 -27.65
N ARG A 88 -34.54 14.89 -28.99
CA ARG A 88 -35.74 14.76 -29.82
C ARG A 88 -35.46 13.83 -30.98
N ILE A 89 -36.48 13.10 -31.44
CA ILE A 89 -36.31 12.07 -32.46
C ILE A 89 -37.40 12.05 -33.53
N LYS A 90 -37.05 11.51 -34.70
CA LYS A 90 -37.99 10.95 -35.70
C LYS A 90 -37.66 9.49 -35.94
N ILE A 91 -38.69 8.71 -36.24
CA ILE A 91 -38.63 7.27 -36.41
C ILE A 91 -39.16 6.92 -37.80
N ILE A 92 -38.37 6.14 -38.52
CA ILE A 92 -38.75 5.64 -39.83
C ILE A 92 -38.65 4.13 -39.82
N PHE A 93 -39.71 3.46 -40.25
CA PHE A 93 -39.71 2.02 -40.45
C PHE A 93 -39.53 1.70 -41.92
N ALA A 94 -38.38 1.16 -42.30
CA ALA A 94 -38.16 0.60 -43.61
C ALA A 94 -38.63 -0.86 -43.61
N VAL A 95 -39.62 -1.20 -44.43
CA VAL A 95 -40.20 -2.55 -44.50
C VAL A 95 -40.05 -3.05 -45.92
N ASN A 96 -39.62 -4.30 -46.10
CA ASN A 96 -39.50 -4.86 -47.45
C ASN A 96 -40.88 -4.88 -48.12
N TYR A 97 -40.99 -4.34 -49.33
CA TYR A 97 -42.24 -4.25 -50.07
C TYR A 97 -42.88 -5.63 -50.29
N SER A 98 -42.06 -6.69 -50.44
CA SER A 98 -42.56 -8.07 -50.52
C SER A 98 -43.38 -8.50 -49.31
N SER A 99 -43.18 -7.87 -48.14
CA SER A 99 -43.94 -8.13 -46.92
C SER A 99 -45.21 -7.27 -46.80
N LEU A 100 -45.45 -6.38 -47.77
CA LEU A 100 -46.58 -5.44 -47.83
C LEU A 100 -47.51 -5.73 -49.02
N GLU A 101 -47.30 -6.84 -49.73
CA GLU A 101 -48.10 -7.23 -50.87
C GLU A 101 -49.36 -7.99 -50.46
N LYS A 102 -50.44 -7.77 -51.22
CA LYS A 102 -51.71 -8.46 -51.00
C LYS A 102 -51.57 -9.95 -51.33
N GLY A 103 -51.99 -10.80 -50.41
CA GLY A 103 -51.97 -12.26 -50.57
C GLY A 103 -50.67 -12.93 -50.11
N VAL A 104 -49.67 -12.17 -49.66
CA VAL A 104 -48.45 -12.69 -49.04
C VAL A 104 -48.70 -13.04 -47.57
N ASP A 105 -47.85 -13.91 -47.02
CA ASP A 105 -47.86 -14.29 -45.61
C ASP A 105 -47.75 -13.06 -44.69
N ARG A 106 -48.80 -12.88 -43.88
CA ARG A 106 -48.94 -11.76 -42.93
C ARG A 106 -48.04 -11.92 -41.70
N GLU A 107 -47.47 -13.11 -41.47
CA GLU A 107 -46.66 -13.40 -40.29
C GLU A 107 -45.45 -12.46 -40.18
N ILE A 108 -44.82 -12.14 -41.31
CA ILE A 108 -43.66 -11.24 -41.36
C ILE A 108 -44.05 -9.82 -40.91
N PHE A 109 -45.15 -9.28 -41.44
CA PHE A 109 -45.62 -7.96 -41.04
C PHE A 109 -46.15 -7.93 -39.59
N ILE A 110 -46.80 -8.99 -39.13
CA ILE A 110 -47.19 -9.12 -37.72
C ILE A 110 -45.97 -9.14 -36.80
N LYS A 111 -44.88 -9.83 -37.17
CA LYS A 111 -43.61 -9.79 -36.44
C LYS A 111 -43.03 -8.37 -36.38
N PHE A 112 -43.09 -7.64 -37.49
CA PHE A 112 -42.71 -6.22 -37.52
C PHE A 112 -43.55 -5.39 -36.53
N LEU A 113 -44.88 -5.50 -36.57
CA LEU A 113 -45.76 -4.75 -35.65
C LEU A 113 -45.48 -5.09 -34.18
N LYS A 114 -45.23 -6.36 -33.87
CA LYS A 114 -44.84 -6.78 -32.51
C LYS A 114 -43.55 -6.11 -32.08
N HIS A 115 -42.54 -6.10 -32.96
CA HIS A 115 -41.28 -5.44 -32.68
C HIS A 115 -41.44 -3.94 -32.42
N VAL A 116 -42.24 -3.23 -33.24
CA VAL A 116 -42.50 -1.79 -33.04
C VAL A 116 -43.25 -1.54 -31.74
N SER A 117 -44.28 -2.34 -31.43
CA SER A 117 -45.04 -2.22 -30.18
C SER A 117 -44.19 -2.50 -28.94
N ASP A 118 -43.22 -3.40 -29.04
CA ASP A 118 -42.29 -3.66 -27.93
C ASP A 118 -41.26 -2.55 -27.79
N PHE A 119 -40.80 -1.97 -28.91
CA PHE A 119 -39.78 -0.92 -28.94
C PHE A 119 -40.31 0.46 -28.51
N VAL A 120 -41.45 0.92 -29.06
CA VAL A 120 -42.06 2.23 -28.74
C VAL A 120 -43.21 2.04 -27.77
N LYS A 121 -43.03 2.49 -26.51
CA LYS A 121 -44.02 2.27 -25.45
C LYS A 121 -45.32 3.05 -25.68
N ASP A 122 -45.21 4.28 -26.18
CA ASP A 122 -46.32 5.17 -26.49
C ASP A 122 -46.19 5.62 -27.94
N ILE A 123 -46.76 4.83 -28.86
CA ILE A 123 -46.70 5.11 -30.30
C ILE A 123 -47.41 6.42 -30.64
N GLU A 124 -48.47 6.75 -29.89
CA GLU A 124 -49.30 7.93 -30.12
C GLU A 124 -48.53 9.23 -29.90
N LYS A 125 -47.67 9.27 -28.87
CA LYS A 125 -46.74 10.38 -28.63
C LYS A 125 -45.92 10.74 -29.86
N TYR A 126 -45.52 9.73 -30.65
CA TYR A 126 -44.67 9.91 -31.83
C TYR A 126 -45.46 10.03 -33.13
N ARG A 127 -46.78 10.25 -33.07
CA ARG A 127 -47.67 10.38 -34.25
C ARG A 127 -47.07 11.24 -35.35
N ASN A 128 -46.56 12.42 -35.03
CA ASN A 128 -46.04 13.37 -36.02
C ASN A 128 -44.55 13.18 -36.37
N SER A 129 -43.93 12.15 -35.82
CA SER A 129 -42.50 11.85 -35.94
C SER A 129 -42.24 10.48 -36.56
N LEU A 130 -43.29 9.81 -37.04
CA LEU A 130 -43.24 8.42 -37.48
C LEU A 130 -43.69 8.29 -38.93
N ALA A 131 -42.89 7.59 -39.75
CA ALA A 131 -43.26 7.18 -41.10
C ALA A 131 -42.83 5.73 -41.40
N MET A 132 -43.37 5.18 -42.49
CA MET A 132 -42.97 3.89 -43.04
C MET A 132 -42.52 4.05 -44.49
N ILE A 133 -41.45 3.36 -44.87
CA ILE A 133 -40.93 3.32 -46.24
C ILE A 133 -40.95 1.87 -46.70
N ALA A 134 -41.58 1.60 -47.83
CA ALA A 134 -41.48 0.30 -48.47
C ALA A 134 -40.18 0.25 -49.30
N ILE A 135 -39.25 -0.62 -48.91
CA ILE A 135 -37.95 -0.79 -49.57
C ILE A 135 -37.94 -2.02 -50.47
N GLY A 136 -37.02 -2.06 -51.43
CA GLY A 136 -36.80 -3.26 -52.25
C GLY A 136 -37.87 -3.47 -53.33
N VAL A 137 -38.58 -2.41 -53.71
CA VAL A 137 -39.57 -2.48 -54.79
C VAL A 137 -38.85 -2.76 -56.10
N ALA A 138 -39.15 -3.91 -56.72
CA ALA A 138 -38.65 -4.23 -58.06
C ALA A 138 -39.30 -3.30 -59.10
N GLU A 139 -38.62 -3.04 -60.22
CA GLU A 139 -39.21 -2.32 -61.35
C GLU A 139 -40.36 -3.14 -61.95
N GLN A 140 -41.58 -2.89 -61.49
CA GLN A 140 -42.76 -3.50 -62.07
C GLN A 140 -43.13 -2.77 -63.36
N ASN A 141 -42.83 -3.42 -64.49
CA ASN A 141 -43.27 -2.98 -65.81
C ASN A 141 -44.64 -3.60 -66.12
N LEU A 142 -45.69 -2.77 -66.12
CA LEU A 142 -46.98 -3.19 -66.66
C LEU A 142 -46.87 -3.21 -68.18
N LYS A 143 -46.93 -4.39 -68.79
CA LYS A 143 -47.09 -4.52 -70.25
C LYS A 143 -48.54 -4.19 -70.60
N LYS A 144 -48.76 -3.02 -71.20
CA LYS A 144 -50.04 -2.66 -71.82
C LYS A 144 -49.75 -2.27 -73.26
N ASP A 145 -50.31 -3.02 -74.21
CA ASP A 145 -50.17 -2.78 -75.65
C ASP A 145 -48.72 -2.60 -76.17
N GLY A 146 -47.79 -3.44 -75.70
CA GLY A 146 -46.41 -3.48 -76.22
C GLY A 146 -45.44 -2.47 -75.59
N ASP A 147 -45.95 -1.45 -74.90
CA ASP A 147 -45.14 -0.51 -74.13
C ASP A 147 -45.08 -0.91 -72.64
N SER A 148 -43.89 -0.88 -72.06
CA SER A 148 -43.65 -1.07 -70.63
C SER A 148 -43.83 0.27 -69.91
N LEU A 149 -44.95 0.43 -69.19
CA LEU A 149 -45.16 1.56 -68.31
C LEU A 149 -44.71 1.21 -66.88
N LEU A 150 -43.76 1.99 -66.36
CA LEU A 150 -43.31 1.92 -64.98
C LEU A 150 -44.51 2.23 -64.07
N VAL A 151 -44.82 1.34 -63.12
CA VAL A 151 -45.85 1.63 -62.10
C VAL A 151 -45.38 2.85 -61.29
N GLY A 152 -46.12 3.96 -61.33
CA GLY A 152 -45.77 5.17 -60.58
C GLY A 152 -45.93 5.01 -59.06
N ASP A 153 -45.14 5.73 -58.27
CA ASP A 153 -45.11 5.65 -56.81
C ASP A 153 -46.48 5.85 -56.15
N ILE A 154 -47.35 6.67 -56.76
CA ILE A 154 -48.72 6.89 -56.27
C ILE A 154 -49.50 5.57 -56.20
N GLN A 155 -49.33 4.70 -57.20
CA GLN A 155 -50.01 3.41 -57.22
C GLN A 155 -49.43 2.46 -56.17
N LEU A 156 -48.10 2.38 -56.06
CA LEU A 156 -47.42 1.56 -55.05
C LEU A 156 -47.78 1.98 -53.62
N ILE A 157 -47.85 3.29 -53.35
CA ILE A 157 -48.29 3.83 -52.07
C ILE A 157 -49.75 3.43 -51.77
N ARG A 158 -50.64 3.45 -52.78
CA ARG A 158 -52.02 2.98 -52.62
C ARG A 158 -52.07 1.49 -52.35
N ASP A 159 -51.22 0.70 -52.98
CA ASP A 159 -51.17 -0.75 -52.79
C ASP A 159 -50.72 -1.10 -51.36
N VAL A 160 -49.66 -0.44 -50.87
CA VAL A 160 -49.23 -0.52 -49.45
C VAL A 160 -50.35 -0.08 -48.51
N ALA A 161 -51.03 1.04 -48.80
CA ALA A 161 -52.13 1.52 -47.97
C ALA A 161 -53.31 0.54 -47.94
N ASN A 162 -53.64 -0.08 -49.07
CA ASN A 162 -54.69 -1.12 -49.14
C ASN A 162 -54.31 -2.34 -48.31
N PHE A 163 -53.06 -2.79 -48.37
CA PHE A 163 -52.55 -3.86 -47.51
C PHE A 163 -52.68 -3.48 -46.02
N LEU A 164 -52.26 -2.27 -45.64
CA LEU A 164 -52.38 -1.79 -44.26
C LEU A 164 -53.83 -1.71 -43.80
N LEU A 165 -54.77 -1.30 -44.65
CA LEU A 165 -56.20 -1.30 -44.35
C LEU A 165 -56.75 -2.71 -44.13
N GLU A 166 -56.28 -3.69 -44.91
CA GLU A 166 -56.62 -5.11 -44.70
C GLU A 166 -56.03 -5.63 -43.38
N MET A 167 -54.77 -5.30 -43.08
CA MET A 167 -54.11 -5.65 -41.82
C MET A 167 -54.80 -5.03 -40.61
N ARG A 168 -55.24 -3.77 -40.72
CA ARG A 168 -56.02 -3.08 -39.70
C ARG A 168 -57.30 -3.83 -39.37
N ARG A 169 -58.05 -4.26 -40.39
CA ARG A 169 -59.28 -5.08 -40.20
C ARG A 169 -58.95 -6.40 -39.54
N TYR A 170 -57.93 -7.11 -40.04
CA TYR A 170 -57.47 -8.38 -39.48
C TYR A 170 -57.11 -8.26 -37.98
N ILE A 171 -56.36 -7.22 -37.60
CA ILE A 171 -55.96 -6.97 -36.22
C ILE A 171 -57.16 -6.58 -35.36
N ALA A 172 -58.04 -5.71 -35.84
CA ALA A 172 -59.24 -5.29 -35.11
C ALA A 172 -60.22 -6.46 -34.87
N ASP A 173 -60.29 -7.42 -35.80
CA ASP A 173 -61.08 -8.63 -35.62
C ASP A 173 -60.41 -9.58 -34.61
N LYS A 174 -59.09 -9.70 -34.66
CA LYS A 174 -58.31 -10.48 -33.68
C LYS A 174 -58.37 -9.90 -32.28
N GLN A 175 -58.48 -8.59 -32.10
CA GLN A 175 -58.61 -7.93 -30.80
C GLN A 175 -59.97 -8.18 -30.12
N LYS A 176 -61.01 -8.55 -30.88
CA LYS A 176 -62.36 -8.82 -30.34
C LYS A 176 -62.54 -10.26 -29.84
N ASP A 177 -61.50 -11.09 -29.93
CA ASP A 177 -61.54 -12.47 -29.47
C ASP A 177 -61.64 -12.50 -27.92
N PRO A 178 -62.62 -13.20 -27.32
CA PRO A 178 -62.84 -13.18 -25.87
C PRO A 178 -61.73 -13.85 -25.03
N VAL A 179 -60.73 -14.50 -25.64
CA VAL A 179 -59.66 -15.26 -24.94
C VAL A 179 -58.27 -14.59 -25.09
N ILE A 180 -58.22 -13.27 -25.22
CA ILE A 180 -56.95 -12.54 -25.42
C ILE A 180 -56.26 -12.26 -24.08
N SER A 181 -54.94 -12.46 -24.03
CA SER A 181 -54.14 -12.09 -22.87
C SER A 181 -53.95 -10.56 -22.79
N VAL A 182 -53.78 -10.00 -21.59
CA VAL A 182 -53.53 -8.54 -21.41
C VAL A 182 -52.34 -8.04 -22.24
N LYS A 183 -51.31 -8.88 -22.42
CA LYS A 183 -50.12 -8.57 -23.23
C LYS A 183 -50.46 -8.49 -24.72
N ASP A 184 -51.31 -9.40 -25.21
CA ASP A 184 -51.75 -9.42 -26.60
C ASP A 184 -52.70 -8.25 -26.90
N ASP A 185 -53.56 -7.86 -25.96
CA ASP A 185 -54.44 -6.70 -26.12
C ASP A 185 -53.65 -5.39 -26.26
N THR A 186 -52.62 -5.21 -25.41
CA THR A 186 -51.70 -4.05 -25.51
C THR A 186 -50.98 -4.01 -26.86
N PHE A 187 -50.55 -5.18 -27.36
CA PHE A 187 -49.95 -5.29 -28.69
C PHE A 187 -50.92 -4.87 -29.79
N TYR A 188 -52.15 -5.40 -29.79
CA TYR A 188 -53.13 -5.09 -30.83
C TYR A 188 -53.53 -3.61 -30.81
N GLU A 189 -53.70 -3.01 -29.63
CA GLU A 189 -53.98 -1.57 -29.50
C GLU A 189 -52.87 -0.72 -30.13
N ASN A 190 -51.62 -1.01 -29.79
CA ASN A 190 -50.45 -0.31 -30.33
C ASN A 190 -50.30 -0.52 -31.84
N ALA A 191 -50.52 -1.75 -32.32
CA ALA A 191 -50.46 -2.06 -33.75
C ALA A 191 -51.53 -1.29 -34.55
N LEU A 192 -52.75 -1.15 -34.01
CA LEU A 192 -53.80 -0.34 -34.64
C LEU A 192 -53.44 1.14 -34.66
N LYS A 193 -52.95 1.70 -33.54
CA LYS A 193 -52.48 3.09 -33.48
C LYS A 193 -51.38 3.36 -34.51
N LEU A 194 -50.41 2.46 -34.62
CA LEU A 194 -49.32 2.55 -35.61
C LEU A 194 -49.85 2.57 -37.04
N ILE A 195 -50.73 1.63 -37.39
CA ILE A 195 -51.33 1.57 -38.73
C ILE A 195 -52.13 2.84 -39.02
N ASP A 196 -52.92 3.33 -38.06
CA ASP A 196 -53.71 4.55 -38.21
C ASP A 196 -52.82 5.80 -38.38
N ILE A 197 -51.67 5.87 -37.70
CA ILE A 197 -50.67 6.91 -37.91
C ILE A 197 -50.08 6.84 -39.32
N ILE A 198 -49.69 5.65 -39.79
CA ILE A 198 -49.09 5.48 -41.12
C ILE A 198 -50.10 5.81 -42.24
N LEU A 199 -51.39 5.52 -42.03
CA LEU A 199 -52.47 5.75 -42.99
C LEU A 199 -52.99 7.20 -43.03
N GLU A 200 -52.35 8.14 -42.33
CA GLU A 200 -52.75 9.54 -42.30
C GLU A 200 -52.62 10.22 -43.69
N LYS A 201 -53.63 11.02 -44.06
CA LYS A 201 -53.77 11.65 -45.37
C LYS A 201 -53.74 13.18 -45.34
N ASP A 202 -53.16 13.80 -46.38
CA ASP A 202 -53.54 15.14 -46.86
C ASP A 202 -54.42 14.99 -48.09
N GLY A 203 -55.72 15.30 -47.99
CA GLY A 203 -56.65 15.04 -49.09
C GLY A 203 -56.57 13.58 -49.55
N GLU A 204 -56.09 13.37 -50.79
CA GLU A 204 -55.94 12.03 -51.40
C GLU A 204 -54.55 11.39 -51.21
N ARG A 205 -53.58 12.10 -50.62
CA ARG A 205 -52.19 11.66 -50.51
C ARG A 205 -51.88 11.11 -49.12
N TYR A 206 -51.30 9.91 -49.05
CA TYR A 206 -50.74 9.37 -47.80
C TYR A 206 -49.40 10.06 -47.48
N LYS A 207 -49.32 10.75 -46.33
CA LYS A 207 -48.14 11.56 -45.97
C LYS A 207 -46.96 10.72 -45.48
N LYS A 208 -47.27 9.62 -44.78
CA LYS A 208 -46.33 8.83 -43.97
C LYS A 208 -45.93 7.50 -44.62
N ILE A 209 -46.27 7.31 -45.89
CA ILE A 209 -45.86 6.15 -46.69
C ILE A 209 -44.88 6.63 -47.76
N GLY A 210 -43.66 6.11 -47.71
CA GLY A 210 -42.62 6.28 -48.73
C GLY A 210 -42.41 5.00 -49.52
N ILE A 211 -41.85 5.15 -50.71
CA ILE A 211 -41.37 4.06 -51.57
C ILE A 211 -39.87 4.27 -51.75
N PHE A 212 -39.12 3.18 -51.76
CA PHE A 212 -37.71 3.16 -52.08
C PHE A 212 -37.39 1.95 -52.96
N ARG A 213 -37.16 2.19 -54.26
CA ARG A 213 -36.95 1.14 -55.26
C ARG A 213 -35.57 0.48 -55.13
N LYS A 214 -35.50 -0.78 -55.53
CA LYS A 214 -34.23 -1.52 -55.65
C LYS A 214 -33.50 -1.08 -56.91
N LEU A 215 -32.24 -0.66 -56.78
CA LEU A 215 -31.37 -0.39 -57.93
C LEU A 215 -30.79 -1.71 -58.44
N ASP A 216 -31.13 -2.11 -59.66
CA ASP A 216 -30.71 -3.41 -60.19
C ASP A 216 -29.22 -3.46 -60.57
N GLU A 217 -28.58 -2.32 -60.92
CA GLU A 217 -27.12 -2.22 -61.12
C GLU A 217 -26.61 -0.82 -60.76
N TRP A 218 -25.50 -0.70 -60.01
CA TRP A 218 -24.95 0.60 -59.56
C TRP A 218 -24.28 1.43 -60.68
N ASP A 219 -24.00 0.84 -61.84
CA ASP A 219 -23.09 1.41 -62.85
C ASP A 219 -23.77 2.20 -64.00
N SER A 220 -25.10 2.32 -64.05
CA SER A 220 -25.77 3.05 -65.14
C SER A 220 -26.02 4.53 -64.82
N THR A 221 -25.67 5.43 -65.73
CA THR A 221 -25.94 6.88 -65.65
C THR A 221 -27.44 7.24 -65.63
N SER A 222 -28.31 6.32 -66.06
CA SER A 222 -29.78 6.40 -65.89
C SER A 222 -30.22 6.38 -64.42
N ASN A 223 -29.42 5.79 -63.52
CA ASN A 223 -29.73 5.68 -62.10
C ASN A 223 -29.60 7.01 -61.36
N ILE A 224 -28.90 8.01 -61.89
CA ILE A 224 -28.71 9.29 -61.18
C ILE A 224 -30.06 10.00 -61.04
N ALA A 225 -30.89 10.02 -62.08
CA ALA A 225 -32.20 10.68 -62.03
C ALA A 225 -33.17 9.97 -61.07
N ALA A 226 -33.27 8.63 -61.18
CA ALA A 226 -34.10 7.81 -60.28
C ALA A 226 -33.64 7.93 -58.82
N LEU A 227 -32.33 7.91 -58.56
CA LEU A 227 -31.76 8.07 -57.23
C LEU A 227 -31.99 9.49 -56.66
N GLN A 228 -32.00 10.52 -57.50
CA GLN A 228 -32.37 11.88 -57.08
C GLN A 228 -33.86 12.02 -56.79
N GLU A 229 -34.73 11.35 -57.57
CA GLU A 229 -36.17 11.29 -57.29
C GLU A 229 -36.46 10.57 -55.97
N GLU A 230 -35.79 9.44 -55.73
CA GLU A 230 -35.83 8.71 -54.46
C GLU A 230 -35.33 9.56 -53.28
N LYS A 231 -34.20 10.27 -53.45
CA LYS A 231 -33.70 11.26 -52.46
C LYS A 231 -34.74 12.34 -52.17
N ASN A 232 -35.40 12.88 -53.19
CA ASN A 232 -36.41 13.92 -53.03
C ASN A 232 -37.67 13.40 -52.31
N ASN A 233 -38.13 12.20 -52.66
CA ASN A 233 -39.24 11.52 -51.98
C ASN A 233 -38.95 11.31 -50.50
N MET A 234 -37.72 10.88 -50.19
CA MET A 234 -37.24 10.71 -48.84
C MET A 234 -37.12 12.02 -48.07
N LYS A 235 -36.52 13.05 -48.68
CA LYS A 235 -36.39 14.38 -48.10
C LYS A 235 -37.74 14.99 -47.77
N ARG A 236 -38.73 14.83 -48.65
CA ARG A 236 -40.11 15.26 -48.39
C ARG A 236 -40.65 14.62 -47.11
N ILE A 237 -40.57 13.29 -46.99
CA ILE A 237 -41.08 12.60 -45.79
C ILE A 237 -40.32 13.06 -44.54
N LEU A 238 -39.00 13.03 -44.58
CA LEU A 238 -38.15 13.36 -43.44
C LEU A 238 -38.27 14.80 -42.98
N CYS A 239 -38.31 15.76 -43.91
CA CYS A 239 -38.15 17.17 -43.60
C CYS A 239 -39.46 17.96 -43.66
N GLU A 240 -40.42 17.55 -44.48
CA GLU A 240 -41.69 18.26 -44.68
C GLU A 240 -42.84 17.59 -43.93
N GLU A 241 -42.89 16.26 -43.89
CA GLU A 241 -44.02 15.51 -43.30
C GLU A 241 -43.79 15.14 -41.81
N LEU A 242 -42.53 15.01 -41.39
CA LEU A 242 -42.17 14.62 -40.03
C LEU A 242 -41.61 15.78 -39.20
N THR A 243 -42.05 15.85 -37.95
CA THR A 243 -41.58 16.80 -36.92
C THR A 243 -40.79 16.04 -35.85
N PHE A 244 -39.82 16.69 -35.20
CA PHE A 244 -39.09 16.07 -34.09
C PHE A 244 -39.95 16.06 -32.82
N THR A 245 -40.06 14.90 -32.16
CA THR A 245 -40.74 14.77 -30.85
C THR A 245 -39.72 14.57 -29.74
N GLU A 246 -39.92 15.27 -28.61
CA GLU A 246 -39.08 15.15 -27.41
C GLU A 246 -39.14 13.74 -26.82
N LYS A 247 -37.97 13.16 -26.54
CA LYS A 247 -37.81 11.81 -26.00
C LYS A 247 -37.66 11.84 -24.48
N LEU A 248 -38.39 10.98 -23.78
CA LEU A 248 -38.14 10.62 -22.39
C LEU A 248 -37.43 9.26 -22.31
N ASP A 249 -36.61 9.04 -21.28
CA ASP A 249 -35.84 7.79 -21.10
C ASP A 249 -36.68 6.51 -21.04
N ARG A 250 -37.97 6.65 -20.73
CA ARG A 250 -38.92 5.55 -20.60
C ARG A 250 -39.75 5.28 -21.86
N ASP A 251 -39.56 6.06 -22.92
CA ASP A 251 -40.37 5.98 -24.15
C ASP A 251 -39.98 4.78 -25.01
N PHE A 252 -38.71 4.35 -24.93
CA PHE A 252 -38.16 3.26 -25.71
C PHE A 252 -37.76 2.09 -24.83
N ARG A 253 -38.04 0.88 -25.33
CA ARG A 253 -37.60 -0.37 -24.72
C ARG A 253 -36.80 -1.17 -25.72
N CYS A 254 -35.52 -0.82 -25.87
CA CYS A 254 -34.58 -1.78 -26.44
C CYS A 254 -34.39 -2.91 -25.42
N ARG A 255 -34.77 -4.11 -25.82
CA ARG A 255 -34.46 -5.35 -25.12
C ARG A 255 -33.68 -6.21 -26.09
N ILE A 256 -32.65 -6.87 -25.55
CA ILE A 256 -32.00 -7.94 -26.27
C ILE A 256 -33.00 -9.09 -26.48
N SER A 257 -32.83 -9.88 -27.54
CA SER A 257 -33.72 -11.02 -27.78
C SER A 257 -33.62 -12.06 -26.66
N GLU A 258 -34.72 -12.77 -26.42
CA GLU A 258 -34.78 -13.88 -25.45
C GLU A 258 -33.75 -14.99 -25.74
N LYS A 259 -33.32 -15.12 -27.00
CA LYS A 259 -32.29 -16.07 -27.43
C LYS A 259 -30.89 -15.64 -27.02
N SER A 260 -30.64 -14.34 -26.93
CA SER A 260 -29.32 -13.79 -26.62
C SER A 260 -29.11 -13.54 -25.13
N GLU A 261 -30.19 -13.47 -24.33
CA GLU A 261 -30.11 -13.26 -22.89
C GLU A 261 -29.24 -14.32 -22.17
N PRO A 262 -29.37 -15.64 -22.42
CA PRO A 262 -28.50 -16.65 -21.80
C PRO A 262 -27.03 -16.53 -22.22
N TYR A 263 -26.75 -15.99 -23.42
CA TYR A 263 -25.38 -15.78 -23.88
C TYR A 263 -24.70 -14.63 -23.15
N ILE A 264 -25.45 -13.60 -22.71
CA ILE A 264 -24.89 -12.55 -21.87
C ILE A 264 -24.37 -13.16 -20.58
N ASP A 265 -25.14 -14.04 -19.93
CA ASP A 265 -24.73 -14.67 -18.67
C ASP A 265 -23.45 -15.50 -18.86
N ASN A 266 -23.31 -16.24 -19.97
CA ASN A 266 -22.09 -16.96 -20.31
C ASN A 266 -20.89 -16.02 -20.56
N LEU A 267 -21.08 -14.95 -21.33
CA LEU A 267 -20.03 -13.95 -21.58
C LEU A 267 -19.58 -13.28 -20.28
N VAL A 268 -20.51 -13.00 -19.38
CA VAL A 268 -20.22 -12.46 -18.05
C VAL A 268 -19.38 -13.45 -17.24
N GLU A 269 -19.69 -14.74 -17.29
CA GLU A 269 -18.89 -15.75 -16.60
C GLU A 269 -17.48 -15.87 -17.20
N GLU A 270 -17.35 -15.86 -18.52
CA GLU A 270 -16.05 -15.87 -19.22
C GLU A 270 -15.21 -14.64 -18.86
N ILE A 271 -15.81 -13.45 -18.88
CA ILE A 271 -15.14 -12.21 -18.48
C ILE A 271 -14.72 -12.28 -17.00
N ASN A 272 -15.60 -12.75 -16.11
CA ASN A 272 -15.25 -12.94 -14.70
C ASN A 272 -14.09 -13.94 -14.54
N ASN A 273 -14.04 -15.02 -15.31
CA ASN A 273 -12.92 -15.96 -15.27
C ASN A 273 -11.62 -15.33 -15.76
N ALA A 274 -11.66 -14.53 -16.83
CA ALA A 274 -10.48 -13.84 -17.35
C ALA A 274 -9.96 -12.78 -16.37
N VAL A 275 -10.84 -11.94 -15.81
CA VAL A 275 -10.50 -10.98 -14.75
C VAL A 275 -9.92 -11.69 -13.53
N TRP A 276 -10.47 -12.85 -13.14
CA TRP A 276 -9.93 -13.67 -12.04
C TRP A 276 -8.48 -14.06 -12.27
N ILE A 277 -8.16 -14.54 -13.48
CA ILE A 277 -6.81 -14.99 -13.83
C ILE A 277 -5.84 -13.80 -13.78
N SER A 278 -6.17 -12.67 -14.40
CA SER A 278 -5.33 -11.47 -14.36
C SER A 278 -5.14 -10.94 -12.94
N ALA A 279 -6.21 -10.84 -12.16
CA ALA A 279 -6.13 -10.40 -10.77
C ALA A 279 -5.31 -11.37 -9.90
N LYS A 280 -5.37 -12.69 -10.17
CA LYS A 280 -4.55 -13.69 -9.48
C LYS A 280 -3.06 -13.54 -9.81
N ILE A 281 -2.71 -13.26 -11.07
CA ILE A 281 -1.32 -13.01 -11.48
C ILE A 281 -0.78 -11.78 -10.76
N ILE A 282 -1.54 -10.68 -10.77
CA ILE A 282 -1.18 -9.44 -10.07
C ILE A 282 -1.01 -9.70 -8.56
N SER A 283 -1.97 -10.37 -7.92
CA SER A 283 -1.89 -10.75 -6.50
C SER A 283 -0.63 -11.57 -6.21
N GLY A 284 -0.30 -12.54 -7.06
CA GLY A 284 0.92 -13.35 -6.95
C GLY A 284 2.21 -12.54 -7.06
N THR A 285 2.30 -11.60 -8.02
CA THR A 285 3.46 -10.70 -8.17
C THR A 285 3.64 -9.79 -6.95
N VAL A 286 2.54 -9.24 -6.43
CA VAL A 286 2.56 -8.40 -5.23
C VAL A 286 3.00 -9.23 -4.01
N GLN A 287 2.49 -10.46 -3.89
CA GLN A 287 2.88 -11.39 -2.82
C GLN A 287 4.36 -11.75 -2.87
N GLU A 288 4.90 -12.10 -4.04
CA GLU A 288 6.31 -12.44 -4.22
C GLU A 288 7.24 -11.26 -3.89
N HIS A 289 6.88 -10.05 -4.33
CA HIS A 289 7.63 -8.84 -4.00
C HIS A 289 7.73 -8.65 -2.49
N TYR A 290 6.61 -8.76 -1.78
CA TYR A 290 6.56 -8.59 -0.34
C TYR A 290 7.30 -9.72 0.41
N GLN A 291 7.18 -10.96 -0.07
CA GLN A 291 7.94 -12.09 0.47
C GLN A 291 9.45 -11.84 0.41
N ASN A 292 9.95 -11.35 -0.73
CA ASN A 292 11.36 -11.00 -0.89
C ASN A 292 11.76 -9.84 0.05
N HIS A 293 10.90 -8.84 0.21
CA HIS A 293 11.13 -7.72 1.11
C HIS A 293 11.23 -8.17 2.58
N VAL A 294 10.27 -8.98 3.04
CA VAL A 294 10.28 -9.60 4.39
C VAL A 294 11.54 -10.43 4.60
N GLN A 295 11.91 -11.30 3.65
CA GLN A 295 13.11 -12.13 3.78
C GLN A 295 14.39 -11.30 3.88
N ASN A 296 14.52 -10.24 3.07
CA ASN A 296 15.67 -9.33 3.14
C ASN A 296 15.77 -8.64 4.51
N LEU A 297 14.62 -8.18 5.03
CA LEU A 297 14.57 -7.59 6.37
C LEU A 297 14.96 -8.60 7.45
N ARG A 298 14.42 -9.83 7.39
CA ARG A 298 14.77 -10.90 8.34
C ARG A 298 16.25 -11.23 8.35
N ARG A 299 16.88 -11.39 7.18
CA ARG A 299 18.34 -11.59 7.07
C ARG A 299 19.13 -10.46 7.74
N LYS A 300 18.65 -9.22 7.60
CA LYS A 300 19.28 -8.05 8.24
C LYS A 300 19.12 -8.05 9.76
N LEU A 301 17.95 -8.44 10.26
CA LEU A 301 17.70 -8.61 11.70
C LEU A 301 18.55 -9.74 12.30
N GLU A 302 18.65 -10.88 11.61
CA GLU A 302 19.54 -11.99 11.98
C GLU A 302 21.00 -11.55 12.05
N TYR A 303 21.42 -10.70 11.12
CA TYR A 303 22.75 -10.12 11.11
C TYR A 303 23.01 -9.23 12.34
N PHE A 304 22.05 -8.37 12.71
CA PHE A 304 22.14 -7.60 13.96
C PHE A 304 22.13 -8.49 15.20
N ALA A 305 21.45 -9.62 15.17
CA ALA A 305 21.44 -10.57 16.27
C ALA A 305 22.79 -11.33 16.41
N SER A 306 23.45 -11.67 15.29
CA SER A 306 24.67 -12.49 15.28
C SER A 306 25.95 -11.74 15.67
N GLY A 307 26.02 -10.43 15.42
CA GLY A 307 27.17 -9.60 15.77
C GLY A 307 28.44 -9.91 14.96
N GLN A 308 28.34 -10.62 13.84
CA GLN A 308 29.51 -11.15 13.11
C GLN A 308 30.27 -10.14 12.24
N THR A 309 29.78 -8.92 12.01
CA THR A 309 30.55 -7.88 11.28
C THR A 309 29.90 -6.49 11.47
N ILE A 310 30.73 -5.43 11.50
CA ILE A 310 30.25 -4.04 11.56
C ILE A 310 29.70 -3.68 10.17
N VAL A 311 28.42 -3.92 9.91
CA VAL A 311 27.73 -3.24 8.81
C VAL A 311 27.39 -1.86 9.31
N ASP A 312 27.64 -0.82 8.53
CA ASP A 312 27.17 0.52 8.88
C ASP A 312 25.64 0.50 8.82
N ALA A 313 24.98 0.31 9.97
CA ALA A 313 23.54 0.44 10.02
C ALA A 313 23.22 1.92 9.93
N ASN A 314 22.62 2.29 8.81
CA ASN A 314 22.03 3.60 8.65
C ASN A 314 20.59 3.56 9.20
N PRO A 315 20.29 4.23 10.34
CA PRO A 315 18.93 4.26 10.88
C PRO A 315 17.91 4.88 9.91
N VAL A 316 18.37 5.72 8.96
CA VAL A 316 17.51 6.28 7.90
C VAL A 316 17.03 5.20 6.93
N GLU A 317 17.82 4.14 6.73
CA GLU A 317 17.41 3.01 5.90
C GLU A 317 16.23 2.27 6.53
N ALA A 318 16.06 2.28 7.86
CA ALA A 318 14.88 1.70 8.52
C ALA A 318 13.58 2.37 8.02
N VAL A 319 13.62 3.66 7.69
CA VAL A 319 12.49 4.41 7.14
C VAL A 319 12.16 3.96 5.70
N SER A 320 13.15 3.45 4.97
CA SER A 320 12.95 2.87 3.63
C SER A 320 12.21 1.54 3.68
N PHE A 321 12.35 0.78 4.78
CA PHE A 321 11.49 -0.36 5.10
C PHE A 321 10.16 0.18 5.66
N LYS A 322 9.31 0.71 4.77
CA LYS A 322 7.98 1.25 5.10
C LYS A 322 6.97 0.17 5.50
N PHE A 323 7.43 -0.93 6.09
CA PHE A 323 6.66 -2.12 6.41
C PHE A 323 5.36 -1.79 7.15
N LYS A 324 5.39 -0.80 8.05
CA LYS A 324 4.20 -0.31 8.76
C LYS A 324 3.15 0.30 7.81
N ASN A 325 3.56 1.20 6.92
CA ASN A 325 2.65 1.85 5.97
C ASN A 325 2.20 0.89 4.86
N GLU A 326 3.10 0.02 4.39
CA GLU A 326 2.81 -1.03 3.41
C GLU A 326 1.81 -2.03 3.98
N TYR A 327 2.00 -2.48 5.22
CA TYR A 327 1.04 -3.32 5.94
C TYR A 327 -0.35 -2.68 5.99
N TYR A 328 -0.46 -1.42 6.44
CA TYR A 328 -1.77 -0.76 6.54
C TYR A 328 -2.43 -0.57 5.18
N THR A 329 -1.65 -0.21 4.16
CA THR A 329 -2.14 -0.07 2.78
C THR A 329 -2.71 -1.39 2.29
N ILE A 330 -2.00 -2.49 2.53
CA ILE A 330 -2.41 -3.81 2.05
C ILE A 330 -3.54 -4.41 2.90
N SER A 331 -3.55 -4.22 4.22
CA SER A 331 -4.68 -4.66 5.06
C SER A 331 -5.97 -3.90 4.70
N SER A 332 -5.89 -2.59 4.49
CA SER A 332 -7.02 -1.80 4.00
C SER A 332 -7.50 -2.29 2.64
N LEU A 333 -6.56 -2.65 1.76
CA LEU A 333 -6.87 -3.20 0.45
C LEU A 333 -7.64 -4.53 0.55
N VAL A 334 -7.19 -5.44 1.42
CA VAL A 334 -7.86 -6.73 1.63
C VAL A 334 -9.27 -6.52 2.15
N ASP A 335 -9.45 -5.62 3.13
CA ASP A 335 -10.76 -5.28 3.68
C ASP A 335 -11.68 -4.65 2.63
N GLU A 336 -11.12 -3.88 1.70
CA GLU A 336 -11.85 -3.31 0.57
C GLU A 336 -12.21 -4.36 -0.48
N PHE A 337 -11.31 -5.30 -0.79
CA PHE A 337 -11.60 -6.39 -1.74
C PHE A 337 -12.58 -7.42 -1.18
N GLN A 338 -12.71 -7.54 0.14
CA GLN A 338 -13.75 -8.35 0.77
C GLN A 338 -15.15 -7.73 0.63
N LYS A 339 -15.24 -6.43 0.35
CA LYS A 339 -16.52 -5.78 0.04
C LYS A 339 -16.88 -6.09 -1.43
N SER A 340 -18.16 -6.39 -1.69
CA SER A 340 -18.66 -6.54 -3.06
C SER A 340 -18.32 -5.27 -3.84
N MET A 341 -17.47 -5.39 -4.88
CA MET A 341 -16.97 -4.26 -5.65
C MET A 341 -17.14 -4.51 -7.14
N THR A 342 -17.49 -3.47 -7.90
CA THR A 342 -17.58 -3.54 -9.36
C THR A 342 -16.21 -3.81 -9.98
N VAL A 343 -16.14 -4.37 -11.20
CA VAL A 343 -14.85 -4.58 -11.89
C VAL A 343 -14.10 -3.26 -12.09
N LYS A 344 -14.82 -2.16 -12.32
CA LYS A 344 -14.24 -0.82 -12.38
C LYS A 344 -13.59 -0.40 -11.06
N GLY A 345 -14.24 -0.67 -9.93
CA GLY A 345 -13.65 -0.47 -8.61
C GLY A 345 -12.39 -1.31 -8.40
N LEU A 346 -12.39 -2.56 -8.88
CA LEU A 346 -11.25 -3.49 -8.80
C LEU A 346 -10.02 -2.94 -9.52
N VAL A 347 -10.18 -2.47 -10.76
CA VAL A 347 -9.08 -1.88 -11.55
C VAL A 347 -8.44 -0.72 -10.82
N ASN A 348 -9.25 0.24 -10.37
CA ASN A 348 -8.72 1.45 -9.72
C ASN A 348 -7.94 1.08 -8.45
N LYS A 349 -8.47 0.17 -7.64
CA LYS A 349 -7.78 -0.29 -6.43
C LYS A 349 -6.50 -1.05 -6.73
N ILE A 350 -6.49 -1.89 -7.76
CA ILE A 350 -5.26 -2.57 -8.20
C ILE A 350 -4.20 -1.54 -8.63
N LYS A 351 -4.58 -0.53 -9.43
CA LYS A 351 -3.66 0.52 -9.86
C LYS A 351 -3.11 1.33 -8.68
N ASP A 352 -3.97 1.71 -7.74
CA ASP A 352 -3.58 2.45 -6.55
C ASP A 352 -2.53 1.67 -5.75
N VAL A 353 -2.68 0.36 -5.61
CA VAL A 353 -1.74 -0.51 -4.90
C VAL A 353 -0.41 -0.62 -5.63
N VAL A 354 -0.47 -0.92 -6.92
CA VAL A 354 0.71 -1.06 -7.78
C VAL A 354 1.55 0.22 -7.73
N PHE A 355 0.87 1.37 -7.81
CA PHE A 355 1.50 2.68 -7.71
C PHE A 355 2.04 2.97 -6.30
N THR A 356 1.24 2.72 -5.25
CA THR A 356 1.62 3.02 -3.85
C THR A 356 2.80 2.17 -3.38
N LEU A 357 2.84 0.91 -3.80
CA LEU A 357 3.89 -0.04 -3.44
C LEU A 357 5.08 0.00 -4.41
N ASP A 358 5.02 0.79 -5.49
CA ASP A 358 6.05 0.86 -6.54
C ASP A 358 6.43 -0.54 -7.09
N ILE A 359 5.42 -1.39 -7.29
CA ILE A 359 5.60 -2.78 -7.75
C ILE A 359 5.49 -2.83 -9.26
N LYS A 360 6.49 -3.42 -9.92
CA LYS A 360 6.41 -3.73 -11.35
C LYS A 360 5.49 -4.93 -11.55
N VAL A 361 4.25 -4.68 -11.93
CA VAL A 361 3.32 -5.71 -12.42
C VAL A 361 3.31 -5.70 -13.95
N PRO A 362 2.97 -6.83 -14.59
CA PRO A 362 2.84 -6.85 -16.05
C PRO A 362 1.70 -5.93 -16.50
N ASP A 363 2.03 -4.88 -17.28
CA ASP A 363 1.06 -3.90 -17.80
C ASP A 363 -0.10 -4.58 -18.56
N ILE A 364 0.20 -5.70 -19.22
CA ILE A 364 -0.78 -6.50 -19.97
C ILE A 364 -1.93 -6.97 -19.08
N GLU A 365 -1.69 -7.30 -17.81
CA GLU A 365 -2.75 -7.77 -16.92
C GLU A 365 -3.67 -6.65 -16.47
N ILE A 366 -3.12 -5.45 -16.23
CA ILE A 366 -3.93 -4.26 -15.93
C ILE A 366 -4.78 -3.90 -17.15
N GLN A 367 -4.17 -3.85 -18.34
CA GLN A 367 -4.87 -3.56 -19.59
C GLN A 367 -5.97 -4.58 -19.90
N ASN A 368 -5.73 -5.86 -19.60
CA ASN A 368 -6.75 -6.91 -19.75
C ASN A 368 -7.97 -6.62 -18.85
N ILE A 369 -7.76 -6.33 -17.56
CA ILE A 369 -8.89 -6.04 -16.65
C ILE A 369 -9.61 -4.77 -17.10
N GLU A 370 -8.91 -3.72 -17.54
CA GLU A 370 -9.52 -2.50 -18.09
C GLU A 370 -10.39 -2.76 -19.32
N ARG A 371 -9.89 -3.57 -20.25
CA ARG A 371 -10.63 -3.99 -21.44
C ARG A 371 -11.90 -4.76 -21.04
N PHE A 372 -11.82 -5.62 -20.04
CA PHE A 372 -12.96 -6.36 -19.53
C PHE A 372 -14.01 -5.49 -18.82
N VAL A 373 -13.60 -4.40 -18.15
CA VAL A 373 -14.54 -3.39 -17.62
C VAL A 373 -15.40 -2.83 -18.75
N LYS A 374 -14.79 -2.44 -19.87
CA LYS A 374 -15.53 -1.90 -21.03
C LYS A 374 -16.56 -2.90 -21.56
N TYR A 375 -16.22 -4.19 -21.60
CA TYR A 375 -17.15 -5.23 -22.03
C TYR A 375 -18.30 -5.45 -21.03
N ILE A 376 -18.04 -5.42 -19.73
CA ILE A 376 -19.09 -5.50 -18.72
C ILE A 376 -20.04 -4.31 -18.83
N ASP A 377 -19.53 -3.10 -19.03
CA ASP A 377 -20.36 -1.89 -19.18
C ASP A 377 -21.31 -2.02 -20.40
N ILE A 378 -20.82 -2.59 -21.51
CA ILE A 378 -21.65 -2.91 -22.68
C ILE A 378 -22.75 -3.91 -22.31
N LEU A 379 -22.39 -5.02 -21.67
CA LEU A 379 -23.33 -6.09 -21.31
C LEU A 379 -24.37 -5.62 -20.27
N GLN A 380 -23.97 -4.77 -19.32
CA GLN A 380 -24.89 -4.15 -18.35
C GLN A 380 -25.85 -3.18 -19.03
N GLY A 381 -25.34 -2.36 -19.96
CA GLY A 381 -26.17 -1.44 -20.75
C GLY A 381 -27.22 -2.14 -21.61
N VAL A 382 -26.92 -3.34 -22.10
CA VAL A 382 -27.84 -4.15 -22.93
C VAL A 382 -28.82 -4.96 -22.10
N SER A 383 -28.33 -5.63 -21.04
CA SER A 383 -29.17 -6.48 -20.18
C SER A 383 -30.05 -5.69 -19.20
N LYS A 384 -29.66 -4.46 -18.85
CA LYS A 384 -30.23 -3.67 -17.75
C LYS A 384 -30.18 -4.41 -16.41
N LYS A 385 -29.31 -5.41 -16.28
CA LYS A 385 -29.04 -6.15 -15.05
C LYS A 385 -27.69 -5.67 -14.51
N GLU A 386 -27.63 -5.47 -13.20
CA GLU A 386 -26.34 -5.29 -12.54
C GLU A 386 -25.61 -6.63 -12.60
N ILE A 387 -24.59 -6.68 -13.44
CA ILE A 387 -23.75 -7.87 -13.57
C ILE A 387 -22.85 -7.93 -12.35
N GLY A 388 -23.21 -8.82 -11.43
CA GLY A 388 -22.43 -9.12 -10.23
C GLY A 388 -21.10 -9.77 -10.60
N THR A 389 -20.06 -9.39 -9.86
CA THR A 389 -18.72 -9.95 -10.04
C THR A 389 -18.44 -11.02 -9.00
N LYS A 390 -17.48 -11.91 -9.27
CA LYS A 390 -17.02 -12.89 -8.28
C LYS A 390 -16.52 -12.20 -7.01
N ALA A 391 -16.50 -12.94 -5.89
CA ALA A 391 -15.93 -12.47 -4.63
C ALA A 391 -14.39 -12.39 -4.72
N TRP A 392 -13.88 -11.33 -5.36
CA TRP A 392 -12.46 -11.10 -5.59
C TRP A 392 -11.63 -11.04 -4.30
N GLY A 393 -12.24 -10.70 -3.17
CA GLY A 393 -11.57 -10.72 -1.85
C GLY A 393 -10.90 -12.05 -1.51
N ASN A 394 -11.40 -13.16 -2.06
CA ASN A 394 -10.77 -14.48 -1.86
C ASN A 394 -9.37 -14.57 -2.51
N LEU A 395 -9.08 -13.81 -3.58
CA LEU A 395 -7.76 -13.79 -4.23
C LEU A 395 -6.66 -13.18 -3.36
N PHE A 396 -7.05 -12.32 -2.43
CA PHE A 396 -6.12 -11.57 -1.58
C PHE A 396 -6.11 -12.09 -0.14
N LYS A 397 -6.95 -13.07 0.19
CA LYS A 397 -7.05 -13.65 1.53
C LYS A 397 -5.72 -14.26 1.98
N ASP A 398 -5.15 -15.15 1.16
CA ASP A 398 -3.88 -15.82 1.47
C ASP A 398 -2.74 -14.81 1.63
N PHE A 399 -2.75 -13.75 0.81
CA PHE A 399 -1.80 -12.67 0.90
C PHE A 399 -1.96 -11.85 2.18
N ALA A 400 -3.19 -11.55 2.59
CA ALA A 400 -3.49 -10.87 3.85
C ALA A 400 -3.03 -11.65 5.07
N GLU A 401 -3.31 -12.96 5.08
CA GLU A 401 -2.89 -13.87 6.13
C GLU A 401 -1.35 -13.92 6.21
N TYR A 402 -0.68 -14.01 5.06
CA TYR A 402 0.78 -13.96 4.99
C TYR A 402 1.36 -12.67 5.57
N ILE A 403 0.77 -11.51 5.26
CA ILE A 403 1.21 -10.21 5.77
C ILE A 403 1.02 -10.11 7.27
N SER A 404 -0.16 -10.52 7.76
CA SER A 404 -0.49 -10.54 9.19
C SER A 404 0.50 -11.40 9.98
N GLU A 405 0.83 -12.59 9.46
CA GLU A 405 1.76 -13.49 10.11
C GLU A 405 3.21 -12.98 10.02
N SER A 406 3.61 -12.45 8.86
CA SER A 406 4.94 -11.85 8.67
C SER A 406 5.20 -10.70 9.64
N LYS A 407 4.17 -9.89 9.94
CA LYS A 407 4.25 -8.82 10.93
C LYS A 407 4.60 -9.34 12.32
N LYS A 408 3.95 -10.42 12.77
CA LYS A 408 4.24 -11.04 14.08
C LYS A 408 5.66 -11.60 14.13
N ILE A 409 6.06 -12.30 13.06
CA ILE A 409 7.40 -12.87 12.94
C ILE A 409 8.46 -11.77 12.99
N LEU A 410 8.29 -10.70 12.19
CA LEU A 410 9.22 -9.59 12.16
C LEU A 410 9.32 -8.86 13.51
N GLN A 411 8.20 -8.67 14.21
CA GLN A 411 8.25 -8.08 15.55
C GLN A 411 9.04 -8.97 16.53
N ASN A 412 8.88 -10.29 16.47
CA ASN A 412 9.66 -11.22 17.28
C ASN A 412 11.16 -11.20 16.91
N ASP A 413 11.48 -11.10 15.62
CA ASP A 413 12.87 -10.99 15.14
C ASP A 413 13.50 -9.66 15.59
N ILE A 414 12.73 -8.56 15.59
CA ILE A 414 13.14 -7.24 16.11
C ILE A 414 13.41 -7.32 17.61
N ASP A 415 12.48 -7.88 18.40
CA ASP A 415 12.62 -8.02 19.85
C ASP A 415 13.86 -8.86 20.20
N THR A 416 14.07 -9.96 19.47
CA THR A 416 15.25 -10.83 19.63
C THR A 416 16.56 -10.08 19.29
N ALA A 417 16.59 -9.34 18.17
CA ALA A 417 17.76 -8.56 17.79
C ALA A 417 18.06 -7.45 18.81
N ALA A 418 17.04 -6.79 19.35
CA ALA A 418 17.18 -5.71 20.33
C ALA A 418 17.81 -6.22 21.64
N GLU A 419 17.35 -7.36 22.15
CA GLU A 419 17.94 -7.98 23.35
C GLU A 419 19.40 -8.40 23.12
N LYS A 420 19.75 -8.89 21.92
CA LYS A 420 21.14 -9.22 21.57
C LYS A 420 22.02 -7.98 21.50
N VAL A 421 21.54 -6.88 20.90
CA VAL A 421 22.24 -5.59 20.86
C VAL A 421 22.46 -5.05 22.28
N LYS A 422 21.42 -5.07 23.12
CA LYS A 422 21.48 -4.66 24.54
C LYS A 422 22.52 -5.45 25.32
N HIS A 423 22.52 -6.78 25.18
CA HIS A 423 23.50 -7.65 25.82
C HIS A 423 24.93 -7.35 25.38
N ARG A 424 25.15 -7.07 24.08
CA ARG A 424 26.49 -6.67 23.60
C ARG A 424 26.94 -5.32 24.16
N ILE A 425 26.04 -4.33 24.26
CA ILE A 425 26.35 -3.05 24.91
C ILE A 425 26.77 -3.28 26.37
N GLN A 426 26.05 -4.12 27.12
CA GLN A 426 26.42 -4.49 28.50
C GLN A 426 27.81 -5.13 28.57
N LEU A 427 28.11 -6.11 27.70
CA LEU A 427 29.44 -6.73 27.65
C LEU A 427 30.54 -5.72 27.30
N ILE A 428 30.26 -4.74 26.42
CA ILE A 428 31.23 -3.69 26.11
C ILE A 428 31.44 -2.78 27.32
N LEU A 429 30.38 -2.39 28.04
CA LEU A 429 30.47 -1.60 29.26
C LEU A 429 31.28 -2.33 30.35
N ALA A 430 31.06 -3.64 30.55
CA ALA A 430 31.84 -4.46 31.47
C ALA A 430 33.34 -4.45 31.12
N ASN A 431 33.70 -4.43 29.82
CA ASN A 431 35.09 -4.29 29.40
C ASN A 431 35.68 -2.90 29.70
N ILE A 432 34.88 -1.83 29.60
CA ILE A 432 35.30 -0.48 30.02
C ILE A 432 35.57 -0.46 31.53
N VAL A 433 34.67 -1.03 32.32
CA VAL A 433 34.79 -1.15 33.79
C VAL A 433 36.04 -1.95 34.16
N LYS A 434 36.27 -3.09 33.49
CA LYS A 434 37.49 -3.88 33.63
C LYS A 434 38.75 -3.07 33.33
N ASN A 435 38.77 -2.33 32.21
CA ASN A 435 39.90 -1.47 31.85
C ASN A 435 40.16 -0.38 32.91
N ILE A 436 39.11 0.20 33.50
CA ILE A 436 39.25 1.13 34.61
C ILE A 436 39.93 0.45 35.80
N ARG A 437 39.42 -0.71 36.21
CA ARG A 437 39.96 -1.47 37.34
C ARG A 437 41.42 -1.90 37.12
N GLU A 438 41.75 -2.42 35.94
CA GLU A 438 43.12 -2.84 35.58
C GLU A 438 44.08 -1.64 35.53
N ASN A 439 43.66 -0.51 34.97
CA ASN A 439 44.48 0.69 34.93
C ASN A 439 44.86 1.14 36.36
N TYR A 440 43.90 1.13 37.30
CA TYR A 440 44.19 1.46 38.69
C TYR A 440 44.97 0.38 39.44
N ASN A 441 44.75 -0.90 39.16
CA ASN A 441 45.52 -1.98 39.78
C ASN A 441 46.97 -2.04 39.29
N GLU A 442 47.23 -1.87 37.99
CA GLU A 442 48.56 -2.04 37.40
C GLU A 442 49.39 -0.75 37.39
N LYS A 443 48.82 0.38 36.98
CA LYS A 443 49.60 1.64 36.89
C LYS A 443 49.85 2.30 38.24
N LEU A 444 48.96 2.17 39.23
CA LEU A 444 49.22 2.75 40.55
C LEU A 444 50.20 1.90 41.35
N LYS A 445 50.08 0.57 41.32
CA LYS A 445 51.00 -0.33 42.05
C LYS A 445 52.41 -0.36 41.46
N SER A 446 52.56 -0.22 40.14
CA SER A 446 53.88 -0.14 39.50
C SER A 446 54.56 1.22 39.65
N LYS A 447 53.78 2.30 39.83
CA LYS A 447 54.31 3.67 39.92
C LYS A 447 54.57 4.14 41.36
N PHE A 448 53.84 3.59 42.34
CA PHE A 448 53.91 4.00 43.74
C PHE A 448 54.26 2.80 44.63
N SER A 449 55.48 2.80 45.17
CA SER A 449 55.89 1.87 46.23
C SER A 449 55.66 2.54 47.59
N VAL A 450 55.26 1.79 48.62
CA VAL A 450 55.11 2.28 50.00
C VAL A 450 56.43 2.87 50.57
N LYS A 451 57.56 2.69 49.86
CA LYS A 451 58.89 3.17 50.26
C LYS A 451 59.09 4.70 50.32
N THR A 452 58.19 5.57 49.81
CA THR A 452 58.60 6.96 49.47
C THR A 452 57.61 8.12 49.73
N MET A 453 56.88 8.16 50.85
CA MET A 453 55.93 9.27 51.17
C MET A 453 54.74 9.42 50.18
N GLU A 454 54.48 8.43 49.33
CA GLU A 454 53.48 8.55 48.26
C GLU A 454 52.07 8.07 48.66
N ILE A 455 51.87 7.60 49.90
CA ILE A 455 50.57 7.16 50.43
C ILE A 455 49.54 8.30 50.40
N GLN A 456 49.96 9.54 50.72
CA GLN A 456 49.09 10.72 50.62
C GLN A 456 48.71 11.03 49.17
N LYS A 457 49.65 10.89 48.23
CA LYS A 457 49.36 11.07 46.80
C LYS A 457 48.40 10.00 46.28
N LEU A 458 48.56 8.74 46.72
CA LEU A 458 47.64 7.66 46.39
C LEU A 458 46.24 7.91 46.94
N ARG A 459 46.13 8.35 48.21
CA ARG A 459 44.85 8.78 48.81
C ARG A 459 44.18 9.85 47.96
N ASP A 460 44.90 10.92 47.60
CA ASP A 460 44.34 12.03 46.84
C ASP A 460 43.92 11.62 45.43
N VAL A 461 44.67 10.72 44.78
CA VAL A 461 44.30 10.12 43.49
C VAL A 461 43.03 9.28 43.61
N PHE A 462 42.96 8.33 44.55
CA PHE A 462 41.78 7.48 44.71
C PHE A 462 40.53 8.27 45.10
N SER A 463 40.67 9.32 45.92
CA SER A 463 39.57 10.22 46.29
C SER A 463 39.01 10.97 45.08
N LYS A 464 39.89 11.63 44.31
CA LYS A 464 39.50 12.35 43.08
C LYS A 464 38.82 11.44 42.06
N GLU A 465 39.35 10.23 41.88
CA GLU A 465 38.83 9.29 40.89
C GLU A 465 37.53 8.62 41.35
N TYR A 466 37.39 8.32 42.65
CA TYR A 466 36.13 7.89 43.24
C TYR A 466 35.02 8.92 42.99
N ASP A 467 35.25 10.20 43.32
CA ASP A 467 34.26 11.27 43.11
C ASP A 467 33.87 11.39 41.63
N SER A 468 34.85 11.28 40.74
CA SER A 468 34.64 11.40 39.28
C SER A 468 33.79 10.25 38.74
N ILE A 469 34.10 9.01 39.11
CA ILE A 469 33.33 7.82 38.69
C ILE A 469 31.96 7.78 39.36
N PHE A 470 31.87 8.08 40.65
CA PHE A 470 30.60 8.11 41.38
C PHE A 470 29.61 9.09 40.73
N LYS A 471 30.09 10.31 40.42
CA LYS A 471 29.29 11.31 39.69
C LYS A 471 28.89 10.81 38.30
N MET A 472 29.83 10.24 37.54
CA MET A 472 29.54 9.69 36.22
C MET A 472 28.48 8.58 36.27
N THR A 473 28.58 7.65 37.22
CA THR A 473 27.60 6.56 37.43
C THR A 473 26.22 7.10 37.76
N GLY A 474 26.14 8.13 38.62
CA GLY A 474 24.88 8.83 38.92
C GLY A 474 24.26 9.48 37.69
N ASP A 475 25.07 10.13 36.85
CA ASP A 475 24.61 10.76 35.61
C ASP A 475 24.15 9.72 34.57
N ILE A 476 24.84 8.58 34.44
CA ILE A 476 24.47 7.48 33.53
C ILE A 476 23.06 6.97 33.85
N LYS A 477 22.70 6.88 35.14
CA LYS A 477 21.37 6.43 35.59
C LYS A 477 20.23 7.34 35.11
N LEU A 478 20.53 8.61 34.79
CA LEU A 478 19.53 9.60 34.37
C LEU A 478 19.40 9.72 32.84
N LEU A 479 20.24 8.99 32.08
CA LEU A 479 20.23 9.06 30.63
C LEU A 479 18.97 8.43 30.03
N LYS A 480 18.68 8.79 28.78
CA LYS A 480 17.51 8.28 28.03
C LYS A 480 17.86 7.63 26.69
N THR A 481 19.10 7.75 26.23
CA THR A 481 19.53 7.28 24.89
C THR A 481 20.95 6.72 24.94
N ILE A 482 21.26 5.85 23.97
CA ILE A 482 22.61 5.29 23.79
C ILE A 482 23.59 6.39 23.36
N ASP A 483 23.17 7.36 22.54
CA ASP A 483 24.02 8.48 22.12
C ASP A 483 24.45 9.34 23.30
N SER A 484 23.55 9.63 24.25
CA SER A 484 23.91 10.36 25.46
C SER A 484 24.84 9.55 26.37
N LEU A 485 24.76 8.22 26.37
CA LEU A 485 25.75 7.36 27.04
C LEU A 485 27.12 7.50 26.40
N VAL A 486 27.20 7.41 25.07
CA VAL A 486 28.45 7.57 24.32
C VAL A 486 29.07 8.93 24.57
N GLU A 487 28.28 10.00 24.52
CA GLU A 487 28.72 11.36 24.83
C GLU A 487 29.23 11.47 26.27
N LYS A 488 28.50 10.88 27.23
CA LYS A 488 28.92 10.89 28.63
C LYS A 488 30.26 10.19 28.83
N LEU A 489 30.47 9.04 28.19
CA LEU A 489 31.75 8.33 28.25
C LEU A 489 32.88 9.13 27.60
N ARG A 490 32.63 9.79 26.47
CA ARG A 490 33.62 10.67 25.80
C ARG A 490 34.00 11.88 26.66
N ASN A 491 33.03 12.50 27.32
CA ASN A 491 33.25 13.66 28.19
C ASN A 491 34.03 13.30 29.47
N ASN A 492 34.13 12.01 29.81
CA ASN A 492 34.93 11.51 30.93
C ASN A 492 36.22 10.80 30.47
N GLU A 493 36.72 11.10 29.27
CA GLU A 493 38.01 10.60 28.76
C GLU A 493 39.22 11.04 29.60
N ASN A 494 39.06 12.01 30.51
CA ASN A 494 40.07 12.37 31.50
C ASN A 494 40.32 11.24 32.52
N ILE A 495 39.37 10.31 32.69
CA ILE A 495 39.53 9.13 33.55
C ILE A 495 40.43 8.11 32.82
N PRO A 496 41.60 7.74 33.36
CA PRO A 496 42.61 6.93 32.65
C PRO A 496 42.08 5.62 32.03
N GLY A 497 41.19 4.91 32.71
CA GLY A 497 40.57 3.68 32.22
C GLY A 497 39.61 3.87 31.05
N ILE A 498 38.92 5.01 31.02
CA ILE A 498 38.01 5.40 29.94
C ILE A 498 38.83 5.87 28.73
N ALA A 499 39.90 6.61 28.95
CA ALA A 499 40.84 7.04 27.91
C ALA A 499 41.39 5.85 27.10
N SER A 500 41.73 4.74 27.78
CA SER A 500 42.18 3.50 27.13
C SER A 500 41.07 2.72 26.43
N SER A 501 39.81 3.13 26.58
CA SER A 501 38.63 2.41 26.11
C SER A 501 37.95 3.04 24.89
N LYS A 502 38.63 3.94 24.15
CA LYS A 502 38.07 4.61 22.96
C LYS A 502 37.44 3.66 21.94
N ARG A 503 38.08 2.51 21.69
CA ARG A 503 37.55 1.47 20.78
C ARG A 503 36.20 0.93 21.27
N TYR A 504 36.06 0.68 22.57
CA TYR A 504 34.81 0.19 23.17
C TYR A 504 33.70 1.24 23.08
N ILE A 505 34.01 2.52 23.30
CA ILE A 505 33.04 3.63 23.15
C ILE A 505 32.54 3.72 21.71
N THR A 506 33.43 3.58 20.72
CA THR A 506 33.04 3.52 19.29
C THR A 506 32.14 2.31 19.00
N ASN A 507 32.43 1.15 19.59
CA ASN A 507 31.58 -0.02 19.43
C ASN A 507 30.19 0.19 20.02
N ILE A 508 30.06 0.84 21.19
CA ILE A 508 28.75 1.21 21.78
C ILE A 508 27.99 2.13 20.82
N ALA A 509 28.66 3.10 20.20
CA ALA A 509 28.02 3.98 19.22
C ALA A 509 27.49 3.19 18.00
N ASN A 510 28.24 2.21 17.51
CA ASN A 510 27.80 1.35 16.41
C ASN A 510 26.58 0.48 16.80
N GLU A 511 26.63 -0.13 17.99
CA GLU A 511 25.48 -0.87 18.54
C GLU A 511 24.26 0.04 18.75
N GLY A 512 24.49 1.30 19.13
CA GLY A 512 23.45 2.33 19.21
C GLY A 512 22.74 2.58 17.88
N ARG A 513 23.48 2.57 16.75
CA ARG A 513 22.88 2.66 15.41
C ARG A 513 22.01 1.46 15.08
N TYR A 514 22.45 0.25 15.44
CA TYR A 514 21.62 -0.96 15.29
C TYR A 514 20.34 -0.85 16.11
N PHE A 515 20.44 -0.43 17.37
CA PHE A 515 19.28 -0.27 18.23
C PHE A 515 18.30 0.78 17.68
N MET A 516 18.81 1.92 17.18
CA MET A 516 17.98 2.94 16.56
C MET A 516 17.29 2.44 15.28
N PHE A 517 17.97 1.65 14.46
CA PHE A 517 17.34 1.00 13.30
C PHE A 517 16.18 0.10 13.73
N LEU A 518 16.38 -0.74 14.76
CA LEU A 518 15.33 -1.60 15.32
C LEU A 518 14.17 -0.80 15.91
N TYR A 519 14.47 0.31 16.60
CA TYR A 519 13.49 1.20 17.17
C TYR A 519 12.56 1.82 16.12
N PHE A 520 13.11 2.26 14.97
CA PHE A 520 12.30 2.79 13.87
C PHE A 520 11.42 1.76 13.18
N LEU A 521 11.81 0.48 13.21
CA LEU A 521 11.01 -0.62 12.65
C LEU A 521 9.93 -1.12 13.60
N SER A 522 10.14 -1.00 14.91
CA SER A 522 9.25 -1.62 15.88
C SER A 522 7.92 -0.88 16.03
N ASP A 523 6.85 -1.64 16.23
CA ASP A 523 5.56 -1.09 16.62
C ASP A 523 5.47 -0.76 18.12
N LYS A 524 6.50 -1.12 18.90
CA LYS A 524 6.55 -0.96 20.35
C LYS A 524 7.76 -0.12 20.75
N ILE A 525 7.69 0.48 21.94
CA ILE A 525 8.85 1.10 22.56
C ILE A 525 9.79 -0.02 23.01
N LEU A 526 10.98 -0.08 22.42
CA LEU A 526 12.01 -1.02 22.82
C LEU A 526 12.71 -0.52 24.09
N ASP A 527 12.90 -1.43 25.06
CA ASP A 527 13.75 -1.16 26.22
C ASP A 527 15.23 -1.20 25.80
N ASN A 528 15.91 -0.08 25.96
CA ASN A 528 17.34 0.04 25.67
C ASN A 528 18.23 -0.44 26.84
N GLY A 529 17.65 -0.83 27.98
CA GLY A 529 18.38 -1.37 29.12
C GLY A 529 19.10 -0.31 29.97
N LEU A 530 18.73 0.97 29.84
CA LEU A 530 19.34 2.10 30.55
C LEU A 530 19.53 1.86 32.06
N SER A 531 18.54 1.25 32.70
CA SER A 531 18.55 0.98 34.14
C SER A 531 19.69 0.06 34.57
N THR A 532 20.17 -0.81 33.68
CA THR A 532 21.23 -1.78 33.95
C THR A 532 22.63 -1.23 33.67
N TRP A 533 22.77 -0.17 32.86
CA TRP A 533 24.09 0.33 32.47
C TRP A 533 24.88 0.90 33.64
N SER A 534 24.21 1.58 34.58
CA SER A 534 24.87 2.09 35.78
C SER A 534 25.30 0.99 36.74
N GLU A 535 24.68 -0.18 36.68
CA GLU A 535 25.02 -1.31 37.55
C GLU A 535 26.42 -1.85 37.23
N GLU A 536 26.83 -1.84 35.97
CA GLU A 536 28.18 -2.21 35.54
C GLU A 536 29.25 -1.36 36.23
N PHE A 537 29.00 -0.06 36.43
CA PHE A 537 29.95 0.84 37.09
C PHE A 537 29.95 0.75 38.61
N LYS A 538 28.98 0.04 39.22
CA LYS A 538 28.89 -0.10 40.67
C LYS A 538 30.12 -0.82 41.22
N GLU A 539 30.56 -1.90 40.57
CA GLU A 539 31.72 -2.68 41.03
C GLU A 539 32.99 -1.83 41.11
N VAL A 540 33.27 -1.02 40.08
CA VAL A 540 34.46 -0.16 40.08
C VAL A 540 34.32 1.01 41.04
N THR A 541 33.11 1.53 41.23
CA THR A 541 32.81 2.56 42.23
C THR A 541 33.10 2.04 43.65
N ASP A 542 32.63 0.84 43.97
CA ASP A 542 32.86 0.16 45.25
C ASP A 542 34.37 -0.10 45.45
N PHE A 543 35.06 -0.61 44.42
CA PHE A 543 36.51 -0.82 44.46
C PHE A 543 37.30 0.46 44.74
N LEU A 544 36.94 1.57 44.09
CA LEU A 544 37.61 2.87 44.31
C LEU A 544 37.32 3.42 45.69
N HIS A 545 36.08 3.28 46.19
CA HIS A 545 35.71 3.70 47.53
C HIS A 545 36.48 2.93 48.61
N GLU A 546 36.55 1.60 48.49
CA GLU A 546 37.34 0.78 49.39
C GLU A 546 38.83 1.14 49.34
N SER A 547 39.36 1.42 48.15
CA SER A 547 40.76 1.81 47.97
C SER A 547 41.04 3.17 48.58
N GLU A 548 40.18 4.16 48.35
CA GLU A 548 40.24 5.47 49.00
C GLU A 548 40.25 5.33 50.52
N THR A 549 39.32 4.55 51.08
CA THR A 549 39.21 4.30 52.52
C THR A 549 40.46 3.62 53.09
N TRP A 550 40.98 2.62 52.38
CA TRP A 550 42.22 1.92 52.73
C TRP A 550 43.43 2.88 52.77
N TYR A 551 43.58 3.73 51.76
CA TYR A 551 44.70 4.68 51.71
C TYR A 551 44.53 5.88 52.66
N LYS A 552 43.29 6.27 53.01
CA LYS A 552 43.01 7.20 54.12
C LYS A 552 43.48 6.60 55.45
N PHE A 553 43.11 5.34 55.72
CA PHE A 553 43.57 4.60 56.90
C PHE A 553 45.10 4.51 56.96
N LEU A 554 45.76 4.05 55.88
CA LEU A 554 47.22 3.96 55.85
C LEU A 554 47.90 5.33 56.01
N SER A 555 47.36 6.38 55.37
CA SER A 555 47.94 7.74 55.48
C SER A 555 47.86 8.28 56.92
N ASP A 556 46.75 8.05 57.60
CA ASP A 556 46.59 8.53 58.97
C ASP A 556 47.36 7.65 59.96
N LEU A 557 47.37 6.33 59.75
CA LEU A 557 48.19 5.40 60.52
C LEU A 557 49.68 5.73 60.40
N TYR A 558 50.16 6.05 59.20
CA TYR A 558 51.53 6.52 58.97
C TYR A 558 51.82 7.77 59.81
N THR A 559 50.89 8.74 59.81
CA THR A 559 51.01 9.97 60.58
C THR A 559 51.09 9.67 62.08
N LYS A 560 50.16 8.86 62.60
CA LYS A 560 50.09 8.45 64.00
C LYS A 560 51.30 7.65 64.46
N PHE A 561 51.79 6.72 63.65
CA PHE A 561 53.01 5.99 63.96
C PHE A 561 54.25 6.88 63.90
N SER A 562 54.26 7.92 63.06
CA SER A 562 55.38 8.86 62.98
C SER A 562 55.39 9.91 64.11
N GLU A 563 54.29 10.05 64.88
CA GLU A 563 54.25 10.94 66.04
C GLU A 563 55.23 10.50 67.12
N TYR A 564 55.91 11.48 67.74
CA TYR A 564 56.98 11.24 68.72
C TYR A 564 56.53 10.37 69.91
N GLY A 565 55.32 10.61 70.45
CA GLY A 565 54.77 9.82 71.55
C GLY A 565 54.63 8.33 71.20
N THR A 566 54.14 8.04 69.99
CA THR A 566 54.00 6.67 69.47
C THR A 566 55.37 6.03 69.23
N GLN A 567 56.36 6.80 68.78
CA GLN A 567 57.73 6.33 68.57
C GLN A 567 58.45 5.94 69.87
N ILE A 568 58.23 6.66 70.98
CA ILE A 568 58.76 6.27 72.29
C ILE A 568 58.19 4.91 72.72
N GLU A 569 56.89 4.71 72.48
CA GLU A 569 56.18 3.49 72.85
C GLU A 569 56.20 2.41 71.76
N ARG A 570 57.02 2.55 70.72
CA ARG A 570 57.01 1.66 69.54
C ARG A 570 57.09 0.17 69.87
N LYS A 571 57.81 -0.21 70.94
CA LYS A 571 57.90 -1.60 71.42
C LYS A 571 56.53 -2.19 71.74
N ASN A 572 55.60 -1.41 72.29
CA ASN A 572 54.23 -1.86 72.58
C ASN A 572 53.46 -2.31 71.33
N TYR A 573 53.87 -1.81 70.15
CA TYR A 573 53.28 -2.10 68.85
C TYR A 573 54.10 -3.11 68.02
N VAL A 574 55.41 -3.21 68.24
CA VAL A 574 56.29 -4.16 67.52
C VAL A 574 56.39 -5.50 68.25
N ASP A 575 56.46 -5.51 69.58
CA ASP A 575 56.68 -6.73 70.38
C ASP A 575 55.53 -7.75 70.20
N PHE A 576 54.31 -7.31 69.89
CA PHE A 576 53.21 -8.25 69.61
C PHE A 576 53.32 -8.90 68.23
N LEU A 577 54.01 -8.24 67.29
CA LEU A 577 54.43 -8.78 65.99
C LEU A 577 55.72 -9.61 66.11
N GLU A 578 56.24 -9.82 67.32
CA GLU A 578 57.38 -10.67 67.60
C GLU A 578 56.94 -11.77 68.59
N ARG A 579 56.47 -12.92 68.08
CA ARG A 579 56.24 -14.08 68.94
C ARG A 579 57.47 -14.99 68.98
N SER A 580 58.01 -15.15 70.18
CA SER A 580 58.96 -16.21 70.56
C SER A 580 58.34 -17.60 70.36
N ARG A 581 59.05 -18.46 69.63
CA ARG A 581 58.98 -19.92 69.74
C ARG A 581 60.38 -20.45 70.03
N ASP A 582 60.66 -20.66 71.32
CA ASP A 582 61.68 -21.58 71.88
C ASP A 582 63.07 -21.66 71.24
N SER A 583 63.56 -20.62 70.57
CA SER A 583 64.94 -20.56 70.09
C SER A 583 65.40 -19.11 69.99
N ASP A 584 66.67 -18.85 70.27
CA ASP A 584 67.37 -17.55 70.29
C ASP A 584 67.42 -16.83 68.92
N ILE A 585 66.39 -16.96 68.09
CA ILE A 585 66.27 -16.31 66.78
C ILE A 585 64.95 -15.53 66.75
N PHE A 586 65.06 -14.21 66.90
CA PHE A 586 63.96 -13.29 66.63
C PHE A 586 63.55 -13.41 65.15
N GLN A 587 62.35 -13.91 64.87
CA GLN A 587 61.76 -13.85 63.52
C GLN A 587 60.74 -12.72 63.48
N GLU A 588 60.98 -11.74 62.60
CA GLU A 588 60.02 -10.67 62.32
C GLU A 588 58.70 -11.28 61.81
N THR A 589 57.59 -11.12 62.54
CA THR A 589 56.27 -11.50 61.99
C THR A 589 55.57 -10.30 61.37
N ASN A 590 55.07 -10.50 60.16
CA ASN A 590 54.24 -9.55 59.45
C ASN A 590 52.78 -9.66 59.97
N VAL A 591 52.01 -8.59 59.79
CA VAL A 591 50.55 -8.65 59.86
C VAL A 591 50.05 -9.58 58.75
N THR A 592 49.26 -10.57 59.14
CA THR A 592 48.64 -11.60 58.31
C THR A 592 47.12 -11.53 58.49
N PRO A 593 46.31 -12.21 57.66
CA PRO A 593 44.86 -12.27 57.87
C PRO A 593 44.47 -12.77 59.28
N ILE A 594 45.31 -13.63 59.88
CA ILE A 594 45.04 -14.27 61.18
C ILE A 594 45.22 -13.30 62.35
N ASN A 595 46.20 -12.40 62.28
CA ASN A 595 46.51 -11.47 63.38
C ASN A 595 46.06 -10.02 63.12
N PHE A 596 45.41 -9.74 61.99
CA PHE A 596 44.95 -8.40 61.61
C PHE A 596 44.00 -7.77 62.64
N GLU A 597 43.03 -8.52 63.14
CA GLU A 597 42.11 -8.05 64.20
C GLU A 597 42.83 -7.72 65.51
N ILE A 598 43.89 -8.48 65.83
CA ILE A 598 44.72 -8.22 67.01
C ILE A 598 45.51 -6.92 66.81
N PHE A 599 46.06 -6.71 65.61
CA PHE A 599 46.72 -5.46 65.24
C PHE A 599 45.76 -4.26 65.36
N LEU A 600 44.54 -4.34 64.81
CA LEU A 600 43.55 -3.27 64.93
C LEU A 600 43.26 -2.93 66.41
N ARG A 601 43.04 -3.94 67.26
CA ARG A 601 42.81 -3.70 68.70
C ARG A 601 43.98 -2.98 69.37
N LYS A 602 45.22 -3.22 68.95
CA LYS A 602 46.42 -2.58 69.50
C LYS A 602 46.53 -1.11 69.11
N ILE A 603 46.13 -0.75 67.89
CA ILE A 603 46.15 0.64 67.41
C ILE A 603 44.89 1.44 67.79
N ARG A 604 43.89 0.80 68.43
CA ARG A 604 42.60 1.43 68.76
C ARG A 604 42.73 2.78 69.47
N ASN A 605 43.69 2.91 70.39
CA ASN A 605 43.88 4.12 71.18
C ASN A 605 44.55 5.27 70.39
N LEU A 606 45.05 5.01 69.18
CA LEU A 606 45.68 6.02 68.33
C LEU A 606 44.65 6.88 67.57
N ASN A 607 43.36 6.58 67.67
CA ASN A 607 42.27 7.29 66.99
C ASN A 607 42.51 7.47 65.48
N VAL A 608 42.92 6.39 64.81
CA VAL A 608 43.21 6.38 63.37
C VAL A 608 41.92 6.57 62.56
N ALA A 609 41.97 7.43 61.54
CA ALA A 609 40.88 7.64 60.60
C ALA A 609 40.47 6.34 59.90
N GLU A 610 39.17 6.20 59.62
CA GLU A 610 38.58 5.01 58.98
C GLU A 610 38.76 3.69 59.75
N TYR A 611 39.13 3.71 61.04
CA TYR A 611 39.37 2.51 61.87
C TYR A 611 38.18 1.53 61.94
N GLU A 612 36.94 2.03 61.94
CA GLU A 612 35.77 1.16 61.91
C GLU A 612 35.46 0.66 60.49
N SER A 613 35.66 1.52 59.48
CA SER A 613 35.42 1.22 58.07
C SER A 613 36.33 0.10 57.55
N ILE A 614 37.59 0.06 57.99
CA ILE A 614 38.58 -0.95 57.58
C ILE A 614 38.17 -2.39 57.92
N LYS A 615 37.42 -2.61 58.99
CA LYS A 615 36.98 -3.96 59.40
C LYS A 615 36.10 -4.64 58.34
N ASN A 616 35.42 -3.84 57.52
CA ASN A 616 34.52 -4.32 56.47
C ASN A 616 35.19 -4.39 55.09
N ILE A 617 36.46 -3.97 54.96
CA ILE A 617 37.19 -3.98 53.69
C ILE A 617 37.87 -5.35 53.51
N PRO A 618 37.73 -6.00 52.35
CA PRO A 618 38.41 -7.27 52.08
C PRO A 618 39.94 -7.17 52.21
N LEU A 619 40.54 -8.01 53.05
CA LEU A 619 42.00 -8.08 53.21
C LEU A 619 42.62 -8.91 52.09
N THR A 620 43.16 -8.22 51.10
CA THR A 620 43.95 -8.86 50.03
C THR A 620 45.42 -8.97 50.43
N GLU A 621 46.15 -9.89 49.81
CA GLU A 621 47.60 -10.03 50.00
C GLU A 621 48.34 -8.71 49.71
N SER A 622 47.90 -7.96 48.69
CA SER A 622 48.43 -6.63 48.37
C SER A 622 48.26 -5.64 49.52
N ARG A 623 47.04 -5.52 50.06
CA ARG A 623 46.73 -4.60 51.18
C ARG A 623 47.58 -4.96 52.40
N LEU A 624 47.71 -6.26 52.71
CA LEU A 624 48.56 -6.70 53.82
C LEU A 624 50.04 -6.39 53.58
N ASN A 625 50.54 -6.60 52.37
CA ASN A 625 51.92 -6.23 52.02
C ASN A 625 52.15 -4.71 52.18
N GLU A 626 51.20 -3.88 51.73
CA GLU A 626 51.26 -2.42 51.89
C GLU A 626 51.30 -1.99 53.36
N LEU A 627 50.44 -2.58 54.19
CA LEU A 627 50.43 -2.34 55.64
C LEU A 627 51.75 -2.75 56.30
N ASN A 628 52.27 -3.93 55.96
CA ASN A 628 53.53 -4.40 56.51
C ASN A 628 54.72 -3.53 56.10
N GLN A 629 54.73 -3.04 54.86
CA GLN A 629 55.74 -2.08 54.41
C GLN A 629 55.66 -0.79 55.22
N LEU A 630 54.46 -0.25 55.49
CA LEU A 630 54.27 0.92 56.33
C LEU A 630 54.78 0.68 57.76
N ILE A 631 54.42 -0.46 58.37
CA ILE A 631 54.88 -0.83 59.73
C ILE A 631 56.40 -0.95 59.78
N ASN A 632 57.00 -1.63 58.80
CA ASN A 632 58.45 -1.79 58.73
C ASN A 632 59.16 -0.42 58.63
N PHE A 633 58.59 0.48 57.84
CA PHE A 633 59.13 1.82 57.62
C PHE A 633 58.99 2.75 58.83
N THR A 634 57.88 2.64 59.56
CA THR A 634 57.56 3.55 60.67
C THR A 634 58.03 3.03 62.03
N LEU A 635 57.81 1.75 62.35
CA LEU A 635 58.00 1.21 63.69
C LEU A 635 59.27 0.35 63.83
N LYS A 636 59.73 -0.31 62.75
CA LYS A 636 60.88 -1.24 62.82
C LYS A 636 62.25 -0.59 62.58
N HIS A 637 62.33 0.64 62.06
CA HIS A 637 63.61 1.34 61.91
C HIS A 637 64.08 1.94 63.26
N ASN A 638 65.37 1.78 63.59
CA ASN A 638 65.93 2.22 64.87
C ASN A 638 66.37 3.69 64.82
N ILE A 639 65.71 4.54 65.60
CA ILE A 639 66.21 5.90 65.88
C ILE A 639 67.32 5.78 66.92
N THR A 640 68.49 6.31 66.59
CA THR A 640 69.66 6.38 67.48
C THR A 640 69.72 7.80 68.03
N VAL A 641 69.56 7.98 69.34
CA VAL A 641 69.69 9.29 70.00
C VAL A 641 70.95 9.27 70.86
N GLN A 642 71.84 10.22 70.64
CA GLN A 642 73.03 10.47 71.46
C GLN A 642 72.93 11.88 72.03
N CYS A 643 72.84 11.98 73.36
CA CYS A 643 72.84 13.27 74.05
C CYS A 643 74.22 13.56 74.64
N SER A 644 74.68 14.79 74.47
CA SER A 644 75.80 15.40 75.19
C SER A 644 75.28 16.59 76.01
N ASP A 645 76.05 17.09 76.98
CA ASP A 645 75.60 18.11 77.95
C ASP A 645 75.00 19.38 77.32
N THR A 646 75.34 19.69 76.06
CA THR A 646 74.83 20.88 75.33
C THR A 646 74.18 20.57 73.98
N HIS A 647 74.21 19.32 73.48
CA HIS A 647 73.72 18.96 72.14
C HIS A 647 73.06 17.58 72.10
N MET A 648 71.98 17.44 71.32
CA MET A 648 71.33 16.17 71.00
C MET A 648 71.58 15.79 69.54
N PHE A 649 72.14 14.60 69.30
CA PHE A 649 72.29 13.99 67.99
C PHE A 649 71.22 12.92 67.81
N VAL A 650 70.33 13.11 66.85
CA VAL A 650 69.33 12.11 66.47
C VAL A 650 69.74 11.58 65.09
N LYS A 651 69.82 10.25 64.93
CA LYS A 651 70.09 9.57 63.66
C LYS A 651 69.00 8.52 63.42
N GLY A 652 68.24 8.68 62.34
CA GLY A 652 67.14 7.81 61.94
C GLY A 652 66.55 8.33 60.63
N ASP A 653 65.73 7.53 59.95
CA ASP A 653 65.38 7.80 58.55
C ASP A 653 64.35 8.92 58.35
N PHE A 654 63.70 9.44 59.41
CA PHE A 654 62.64 10.47 59.30
C PHE A 654 62.59 11.41 60.51
N ILE A 655 63.66 12.15 60.76
CA ILE A 655 63.71 13.12 61.87
C ILE A 655 63.13 14.44 61.40
N SER A 656 61.98 14.84 61.96
CA SER A 656 61.44 16.19 61.82
C SER A 656 61.79 17.00 63.07
N LEU A 657 62.50 18.11 62.89
CA LEU A 657 62.74 19.10 63.93
C LEU A 657 61.74 20.25 63.70
N GLN A 658 60.75 20.38 64.58
CA GLN A 658 59.96 21.61 64.68
C GLN A 658 60.69 22.56 65.63
N GLU A 659 60.90 23.80 65.18
CA GLU A 659 61.28 24.92 66.06
C GLU A 659 60.15 25.29 67.02
#